data_AF-A0A367Q202-F1
#
_entry.id   AF-A0A367Q202-F1
#
_cell.length_a   1.000
_cell.length_b   1.000
_cell.length_c   1.000
_cell.angle_alpha   90.00
_cell.angle_beta   90.00
_cell.angle_gamma   90.00
#
_symmetry.space_group_name_H-M   'P 1'
#
loop_
_entity.id
_entity.type
_entity.pdbx_description
1 polymer ?
#
loop_
_entity_poly.entity_id
_entity_poly.type
_entity_poly.pdbx_seq_one_letter_code
_entity_poly.pdbx_strand_id
1 'polypeptide(L)'
;MATIDGTNFNDNLVGVFDFPFFGIDLADVINGFDGNDSLTGLGTNDTLNGGNGNDTLNGGAGADRMDGGDNDDLYIVDNVGDITTEVFGDALGGVDTVQSSVSYTLSANLENLTLTGFAAINGTGNFRNNVINGNSANNSLFGLDGNDTINGGLGNDFVDGGTGADIMDGGDNDDIYIVDNIFDVASEVFGDALGGVDTVQSSVSYTLSTNLENLTLTGFAAINGTGNARGNVINGNSANNSLFGLAGNDTINGGLGNDFVDGGTGADVMDGGDNDDIYIVDNVGDVASEIFGDALGGVDTVQSSVSYTLSANLENLTLTGFAAINGTGNARGNVINGNSANNSLFGLAGNDTINGGLGNDTLDGGTGADRMDGGDNDDLYIVDNAGDIATEVFGDALGGVDTVQASVSYTLSANLENLTLTGFGAINGTGNARGNVINGNSANNRLSGLAGNDTINGGLGNDTLDGGTGADRMDGGDNNDLYIVDNAGDIATEVFGDALGGVDTVQSSVSYTLSANLENLTLAGFGAINGTGNARGNVINGNGANNSLSGLDGNDTINGGSGNDTIIGGNGNDSIDGGAGNDSLNGGAGGDTFKGSAGNDNINGGDGFDTADYSQLGQITLSGVGTVQKAGGFGQDQLFRVERVIANASAANNTIDASASLPGVFINVNLQTQSLSANNVPGLGVLSFTAVNFDNVIGTNAGDNIVGDGQSNQLSGGNGNDNINGGAGNDTITGGNGTDVLTGGLGNDVFDFNSLAESQPGAFRDVINGFAGNGLALGDRIDLSTIDANPFLAGNQAFSFIGANLFTAVGQVSYIGGILRANTDLVFGLESEFEIQLAGAPALVASDIIL
;
A
#
# COMPACT_ATOMS: atom_id res chain seq x y z
N MET A 1 67.05 -47.14 73.89
CA MET A 1 67.88 -48.32 73.51
C MET A 1 67.78 -49.42 74.55
N ALA A 2 66.57 -49.89 74.80
CA ALA A 2 66.38 -51.31 75.01
C ALA A 2 66.15 -51.88 73.62
N THR A 3 67.08 -52.66 73.08
CA THR A 3 66.78 -53.46 71.88
C THR A 3 65.92 -54.61 72.38
N ILE A 4 64.66 -54.69 71.98
CA ILE A 4 63.89 -55.93 72.10
C ILE A 4 64.42 -56.83 70.98
N ASP A 5 65.58 -57.44 71.24
CA ASP A 5 66.18 -58.48 70.43
C ASP A 5 65.61 -59.82 70.91
N GLY A 6 64.96 -60.57 70.02
CA GLY A 6 64.33 -61.86 70.27
C GLY A 6 65.27 -62.99 70.71
N THR A 7 66.40 -62.69 71.36
CA THR A 7 67.32 -63.68 71.92
C THR A 7 67.13 -63.83 73.44
N ASN A 8 65.99 -64.39 73.87
CA ASN A 8 65.89 -65.32 75.02
C ASN A 8 64.44 -65.72 75.33
N PHE A 9 63.79 -66.45 74.42
CA PHE A 9 62.97 -67.59 74.82
C PHE A 9 63.20 -68.71 73.82
N ASN A 10 63.89 -69.77 74.27
CA ASN A 10 63.86 -71.07 73.62
C ASN A 10 62.41 -71.58 73.66
N ASP A 11 61.65 -71.37 72.60
CA ASP A 11 61.04 -72.53 71.97
C ASP A 11 61.11 -72.42 70.45
N ASN A 12 61.51 -73.54 69.89
CA ASN A 12 61.70 -73.78 68.48
C ASN A 12 60.30 -73.97 67.89
N LEU A 13 59.70 -72.90 67.38
CA LEU A 13 58.50 -73.00 66.56
C LEU A 13 58.78 -72.40 65.18
N VAL A 14 59.22 -73.28 64.29
CA VAL A 14 58.80 -73.28 62.89
C VAL A 14 57.37 -72.75 62.80
N GLY A 15 57.17 -71.65 62.04
CA GLY A 15 56.00 -70.77 62.15
C GLY A 15 54.66 -71.46 62.33
N VAL A 16 53.94 -71.14 63.41
CA VAL A 16 52.48 -71.35 63.56
C VAL A 16 51.81 -70.43 64.63
N PHE A 17 52.46 -69.47 65.31
CA PHE A 17 51.73 -68.62 66.29
C PHE A 17 52.07 -67.12 66.23
N ASP A 18 51.02 -66.39 65.91
CA ASP A 18 50.81 -64.95 65.77
C ASP A 18 50.65 -64.30 67.17
N PHE A 19 51.76 -63.86 67.80
CA PHE A 19 51.73 -63.13 69.08
C PHE A 19 52.22 -61.69 68.88
N PRO A 20 51.46 -60.65 69.28
CA PRO A 20 51.83 -59.26 69.07
C PRO A 20 53.04 -58.82 69.91
N PHE A 21 53.96 -58.05 69.31
CA PHE A 21 55.12 -57.42 69.94
C PHE A 21 54.79 -55.99 70.39
N PHE A 22 54.91 -55.72 71.69
CA PHE A 22 54.66 -54.40 72.29
C PHE A 22 55.95 -53.76 72.81
N GLY A 23 56.14 -52.47 72.52
CA GLY A 23 57.18 -51.62 73.10
C GLY A 23 56.96 -51.29 74.58
N ILE A 24 57.85 -50.45 75.12
CA ILE A 24 57.76 -49.80 76.43
C ILE A 24 57.65 -48.28 76.24
N ASP A 25 57.30 -47.49 77.25
CA ASP A 25 57.15 -46.01 77.12
C ASP A 25 58.49 -45.23 76.91
N LEU A 26 59.42 -45.74 76.11
CA LEU A 26 60.74 -45.17 75.75
C LEU A 26 61.04 -45.44 74.28
N ALA A 27 61.87 -44.59 73.65
CA ALA A 27 62.26 -44.77 72.25
C ALA A 27 62.87 -46.16 71.98
N ASP A 28 62.16 -46.96 71.20
CA ASP A 28 62.37 -48.38 70.95
C ASP A 28 62.72 -48.66 69.48
N VAL A 29 63.37 -49.81 69.26
CA VAL A 29 63.58 -50.40 67.93
C VAL A 29 63.05 -51.83 67.98
N ILE A 30 61.99 -52.12 67.22
CA ILE A 30 61.26 -53.39 67.22
C ILE A 30 61.44 -54.04 65.84
N ASN A 31 61.87 -55.30 65.76
CA ASN A 31 62.11 -56.01 64.50
C ASN A 31 61.28 -57.32 64.45
N GLY A 32 60.51 -57.55 63.39
CA GLY A 32 59.69 -58.75 63.15
C GLY A 32 60.48 -59.93 62.55
N PHE A 33 61.33 -59.64 61.56
CA PHE A 33 62.13 -60.60 60.79
C PHE A 33 61.31 -61.40 59.75
N ASP A 34 61.19 -62.73 59.84
CA ASP A 34 60.46 -63.55 58.86
C ASP A 34 59.11 -64.01 59.44
N GLY A 35 58.03 -63.88 58.66
CA GLY A 35 56.67 -64.24 59.07
C GLY A 35 55.75 -63.02 59.05
N ASN A 36 54.46 -63.22 59.31
CA ASN A 36 53.51 -62.11 59.46
C ASN A 36 53.53 -61.65 60.92
N ASP A 37 53.98 -60.43 61.17
CA ASP A 37 54.22 -59.88 62.49
C ASP A 37 53.28 -58.70 62.82
N SER A 38 52.99 -58.51 64.10
CA SER A 38 52.26 -57.34 64.60
C SER A 38 53.13 -56.58 65.61
N LEU A 39 53.50 -55.35 65.26
CA LEU A 39 54.49 -54.52 65.94
C LEU A 39 53.81 -53.25 66.47
N THR A 40 53.98 -52.90 67.75
CA THR A 40 53.38 -51.70 68.36
C THR A 40 54.36 -50.90 69.21
N GLY A 41 54.59 -49.62 68.90
CA GLY A 41 55.57 -48.71 69.56
C GLY A 41 55.11 -48.12 70.91
N LEU A 42 53.85 -47.67 70.98
CA LEU A 42 53.16 -47.06 72.14
C LEU A 42 53.25 -45.53 72.24
N GLY A 43 54.23 -44.95 72.95
CA GLY A 43 54.08 -43.59 73.52
C GLY A 43 55.22 -42.60 73.29
N THR A 44 56.28 -42.99 72.59
CA THR A 44 57.43 -42.14 72.25
C THR A 44 57.89 -42.42 70.82
N ASN A 45 58.92 -41.70 70.32
CA ASN A 45 59.43 -41.91 68.96
C ASN A 45 60.15 -43.26 68.80
N ASP A 46 59.53 -44.19 68.09
CA ASP A 46 59.95 -45.57 67.92
C ASP A 46 60.37 -45.89 66.47
N THR A 47 61.06 -47.02 66.28
CA THR A 47 61.40 -47.57 64.95
C THR A 47 60.92 -49.01 64.86
N LEU A 48 59.93 -49.28 64.02
CA LEU A 48 59.37 -50.61 63.79
C LEU A 48 59.85 -51.10 62.43
N ASN A 49 60.44 -52.30 62.37
CA ASN A 49 60.86 -52.96 61.14
C ASN A 49 60.15 -54.32 61.02
N GLY A 50 59.31 -54.50 60.00
CA GLY A 50 58.57 -55.73 59.72
C GLY A 50 59.51 -56.85 59.29
N GLY A 51 60.04 -56.77 58.09
CA GLY A 51 60.93 -57.76 57.50
C GLY A 51 60.27 -58.47 56.33
N ASN A 52 60.28 -59.81 56.29
CA ASN A 52 59.61 -60.59 55.26
C ASN A 52 58.26 -61.09 55.79
N GLY A 53 57.15 -60.72 55.15
CA GLY A 53 55.83 -61.25 55.47
C GLY A 53 54.78 -60.17 55.35
N ASN A 54 53.54 -60.46 55.73
CA ASN A 54 52.49 -59.45 55.75
C ASN A 54 52.35 -58.90 57.17
N ASP A 55 52.97 -57.76 57.44
CA ASP A 55 53.16 -57.22 58.77
C ASP A 55 52.15 -56.11 59.11
N THR A 56 51.89 -55.88 60.40
CA THR A 56 51.08 -54.76 60.89
C THR A 56 51.90 -53.93 61.86
N LEU A 57 52.26 -52.71 61.45
CA LEU A 57 53.10 -51.79 62.20
C LEU A 57 52.25 -50.64 62.75
N ASN A 58 52.25 -50.45 64.07
CA ASN A 58 51.52 -49.37 64.74
C ASN A 58 52.47 -48.56 65.62
N GLY A 59 52.83 -47.35 65.19
CA GLY A 59 53.71 -46.47 65.97
C GLY A 59 53.15 -46.15 67.35
N GLY A 60 51.84 -45.90 67.43
CA GLY A 60 51.23 -45.28 68.58
C GLY A 60 51.60 -43.79 68.65
N ALA A 61 51.46 -43.18 69.82
CA ALA A 61 51.77 -41.77 69.98
C ALA A 61 53.28 -41.54 69.91
N GLY A 62 53.77 -40.81 68.92
CA GLY A 62 55.20 -40.58 68.78
C GLY A 62 55.50 -39.79 67.52
N ALA A 63 56.74 -39.74 67.09
CA ALA A 63 57.03 -39.46 65.69
C ALA A 63 57.86 -40.63 65.23
N ASP A 64 57.16 -41.63 64.70
CA ASP A 64 57.65 -43.00 64.60
C ASP A 64 58.15 -43.31 63.20
N ARG A 65 59.15 -44.18 63.10
CA ARG A 65 59.61 -44.70 61.82
C ARG A 65 59.10 -46.13 61.68
N MET A 66 58.31 -46.41 60.63
CA MET A 66 57.79 -47.75 60.36
C MET A 66 58.30 -48.23 59.00
N ASP A 67 59.00 -49.36 58.98
CA ASP A 67 59.58 -49.98 57.80
C ASP A 67 58.94 -51.35 57.61
N GLY A 68 58.17 -51.56 56.54
CA GLY A 68 57.36 -52.77 56.32
C GLY A 68 58.24 -53.93 55.89
N GLY A 69 58.77 -53.83 54.67
CA GLY A 69 59.76 -54.77 54.15
C GLY A 69 59.24 -55.43 52.87
N ASP A 70 59.25 -56.76 52.79
CA ASP A 70 58.79 -57.52 51.63
C ASP A 70 57.38 -58.12 51.88
N ASN A 71 56.52 -58.12 50.86
CA ASN A 71 55.08 -58.52 50.84
C ASN A 71 54.11 -57.41 51.29
N ASP A 72 52.86 -57.76 51.65
CA ASP A 72 51.77 -56.78 51.84
C ASP A 72 51.65 -56.36 53.32
N ASP A 73 52.05 -55.12 53.63
CA ASP A 73 52.12 -54.57 54.98
C ASP A 73 51.02 -53.55 55.30
N LEU A 74 50.68 -53.44 56.58
CA LEU A 74 49.73 -52.47 57.15
C LEU A 74 50.43 -51.53 58.13
N TYR A 75 50.44 -50.23 57.82
CA TYR A 75 50.97 -49.18 58.68
C TYR A 75 49.84 -48.41 59.35
N ILE A 76 49.87 -48.25 60.67
CA ILE A 76 48.92 -47.44 61.44
C ILE A 76 49.63 -46.16 61.87
N VAL A 77 49.18 -45.04 61.30
CA VAL A 77 49.73 -43.69 61.51
C VAL A 77 48.75 -42.86 62.34
N ASP A 78 49.19 -42.34 63.48
CA ASP A 78 48.37 -41.51 64.36
C ASP A 78 48.98 -40.15 64.70
N ASN A 79 50.23 -39.93 64.28
CA ASN A 79 50.94 -38.68 64.45
C ASN A 79 51.48 -38.13 63.13
N VAL A 80 51.39 -36.81 62.96
CA VAL A 80 51.93 -36.12 61.77
C VAL A 80 53.45 -36.25 61.63
N GLY A 81 54.15 -36.65 62.68
CA GLY A 81 55.58 -36.92 62.67
C GLY A 81 55.95 -38.34 62.21
N ASP A 82 54.98 -39.23 61.99
CA ASP A 82 55.24 -40.62 61.61
C ASP A 82 55.71 -40.71 60.16
N ILE A 83 56.71 -41.55 59.92
CA ILE A 83 57.35 -41.78 58.63
C ILE A 83 57.27 -43.28 58.34
N THR A 84 56.48 -43.64 57.33
CA THR A 84 56.52 -45.00 56.78
C THR A 84 57.59 -45.07 55.71
N THR A 85 58.23 -46.22 55.56
CA THR A 85 59.14 -46.51 54.46
C THR A 85 58.91 -47.96 54.04
N GLU A 86 59.03 -48.20 52.75
CA GLU A 86 59.07 -49.54 52.19
C GLU A 86 60.48 -49.74 51.61
N VAL A 87 61.26 -50.62 52.24
CA VAL A 87 62.59 -50.99 51.77
C VAL A 87 62.58 -52.47 51.39
N PHE A 88 62.31 -52.75 50.11
CA PHE A 88 62.34 -54.12 49.60
C PHE A 88 63.77 -54.69 49.50
N GLY A 89 63.94 -55.94 49.92
CA GLY A 89 65.18 -56.72 49.84
C GLY A 89 65.28 -57.56 48.55
N ASP A 90 64.14 -57.86 47.91
CA ASP A 90 64.06 -58.59 46.65
C ASP A 90 63.11 -57.96 45.60
N ALA A 91 62.84 -58.67 44.50
CA ALA A 91 62.28 -58.09 43.26
C ALA A 91 60.74 -58.14 43.17
N LEU A 92 60.02 -58.55 44.23
CA LEU A 92 58.57 -58.83 44.17
C LEU A 92 57.74 -58.04 45.20
N GLY A 93 58.12 -56.79 45.53
CA GLY A 93 57.40 -55.91 46.48
C GLY A 93 55.86 -56.04 46.46
N GLY A 94 55.25 -55.96 47.64
CA GLY A 94 53.82 -56.20 47.85
C GLY A 94 52.93 -54.99 47.58
N VAL A 95 51.68 -55.08 48.04
CA VAL A 95 50.68 -54.01 47.98
C VAL A 95 50.43 -53.52 49.40
N ASP A 96 51.01 -52.36 49.72
CA ASP A 96 51.06 -51.88 51.09
C ASP A 96 49.94 -50.89 51.41
N THR A 97 49.49 -50.90 52.68
CA THR A 97 48.37 -50.08 53.14
C THR A 97 48.74 -49.22 54.34
N VAL A 98 48.49 -47.91 54.24
CA VAL A 98 48.56 -46.99 55.37
C VAL A 98 47.16 -46.67 55.87
N GLN A 99 46.87 -46.95 57.13
CA GLN A 99 45.70 -46.44 57.86
C GLN A 99 46.12 -45.22 58.69
N SER A 100 45.60 -44.05 58.36
CA SER A 100 45.99 -42.81 59.04
C SER A 100 44.82 -42.16 59.76
N SER A 101 45.03 -41.67 60.99
CA SER A 101 44.07 -40.82 61.72
C SER A 101 44.46 -39.33 61.69
N VAL A 102 45.51 -38.99 60.95
CA VAL A 102 45.99 -37.64 60.65
C VAL A 102 46.12 -37.45 59.12
N SER A 103 46.25 -36.21 58.64
CA SER A 103 46.53 -35.99 57.21
C SER A 103 47.85 -36.65 56.82
N TYR A 104 47.87 -37.34 55.67
CA TYR A 104 49.01 -38.18 55.29
C TYR A 104 49.32 -38.13 53.80
N THR A 105 50.62 -38.15 53.49
CA THR A 105 51.15 -38.32 52.13
C THR A 105 51.91 -39.63 52.06
N LEU A 106 51.54 -40.51 51.12
CA LEU A 106 52.21 -41.79 50.95
C LEU A 106 53.70 -41.57 50.59
N SER A 107 54.58 -42.22 51.36
CA SER A 107 55.98 -42.34 50.99
C SER A 107 56.12 -43.10 49.67
N ALA A 108 57.27 -42.98 49.02
CA ALA A 108 57.53 -43.71 47.79
C ALA A 108 57.33 -45.21 47.99
N ASN A 109 56.78 -45.83 46.96
CA ASN A 109 56.47 -47.26 46.84
C ASN A 109 55.18 -47.74 47.52
N LEU A 110 54.57 -47.00 48.45
CA LEU A 110 53.31 -47.43 49.05
C LEU A 110 52.11 -47.22 48.11
N GLU A 111 51.17 -48.16 48.05
CA GLU A 111 50.02 -48.09 47.14
C GLU A 111 48.74 -47.57 47.79
N ASN A 112 48.38 -48.05 48.98
CA ASN A 112 47.05 -47.81 49.54
C ASN A 112 47.09 -46.84 50.74
N LEU A 113 46.17 -45.89 50.76
CA LEU A 113 45.91 -45.00 51.90
C LEU A 113 44.45 -45.13 52.33
N THR A 114 44.20 -45.25 53.62
CA THR A 114 42.86 -45.22 54.21
C THR A 114 42.84 -44.24 55.39
N LEU A 115 42.05 -43.18 55.27
CA LEU A 115 41.85 -42.21 56.33
C LEU A 115 40.82 -42.77 57.33
N THR A 116 41.10 -42.59 58.61
CA THR A 116 40.29 -43.12 59.71
C THR A 116 39.83 -42.01 60.63
N GLY A 117 38.86 -42.31 61.50
CA GLY A 117 38.28 -41.34 62.42
C GLY A 117 37.28 -40.41 61.76
N PHE A 118 36.99 -39.30 62.44
CA PHE A 118 35.93 -38.33 62.07
C PHE A 118 36.45 -36.91 61.86
N ALA A 119 37.78 -36.72 61.90
CA ALA A 119 38.38 -35.42 61.68
C ALA A 119 38.50 -35.16 60.17
N ALA A 120 38.32 -33.92 59.74
CA ALA A 120 38.62 -33.49 58.38
C ALA A 120 40.14 -33.53 58.18
N ILE A 121 40.62 -34.59 57.54
CA ILE A 121 42.03 -34.87 57.27
C ILE A 121 42.20 -35.15 55.78
N ASN A 122 43.41 -34.99 55.26
CA ASN A 122 43.66 -35.05 53.83
C ASN A 122 44.57 -36.23 53.47
N GLY A 123 44.38 -36.77 52.28
CA GLY A 123 45.17 -37.85 51.73
C GLY A 123 45.94 -37.40 50.49
N THR A 124 47.17 -37.86 50.34
CA THR A 124 47.95 -37.64 49.14
C THR A 124 48.70 -38.92 48.77
N GLY A 125 48.59 -39.33 47.52
CA GLY A 125 49.32 -40.45 46.94
C GLY A 125 50.78 -40.12 46.68
N ASN A 126 51.39 -40.91 45.81
CA ASN A 126 52.75 -40.76 45.32
C ASN A 126 52.75 -40.90 43.78
N PHE A 127 53.86 -41.31 43.18
CA PHE A 127 53.98 -41.41 41.72
C PHE A 127 53.62 -42.80 41.16
N ARG A 128 52.89 -43.62 41.92
CA ARG A 128 52.41 -44.97 41.54
C ARG A 128 50.89 -44.95 41.51
N ASN A 129 50.30 -46.00 40.93
CA ASN A 129 48.87 -46.26 41.03
C ASN A 129 48.46 -46.48 42.49
N ASN A 130 47.79 -45.51 43.07
CA ASN A 130 47.35 -45.49 44.45
C ASN A 130 45.88 -45.84 44.60
N VAL A 131 45.53 -46.47 45.73
CA VAL A 131 44.15 -46.60 46.19
C VAL A 131 43.96 -45.76 47.44
N ILE A 132 43.20 -44.67 47.35
CA ILE A 132 43.02 -43.71 48.45
C ILE A 132 41.57 -43.74 48.90
N ASN A 133 41.32 -44.11 50.15
CA ASN A 133 40.00 -44.08 50.77
C ASN A 133 39.95 -42.98 51.84
N GLY A 134 39.04 -42.03 51.70
CA GLY A 134 38.73 -41.00 52.68
C GLY A 134 37.92 -41.52 53.86
N ASN A 135 37.62 -40.63 54.78
CA ASN A 135 36.81 -40.90 55.96
C ASN A 135 35.43 -40.21 55.86
N SER A 136 34.68 -40.15 56.95
CA SER A 136 33.32 -39.57 56.92
C SER A 136 33.28 -38.04 57.05
N ALA A 137 34.41 -37.36 56.94
CA ALA A 137 34.52 -35.91 57.03
C ALA A 137 35.03 -35.37 55.70
N ASN A 138 34.88 -34.06 55.47
CA ASN A 138 35.36 -33.42 54.25
C ASN A 138 36.88 -33.58 54.12
N ASN A 139 37.33 -34.23 53.05
CA ASN A 139 38.71 -34.56 52.75
C ASN A 139 39.15 -33.88 51.45
N SER A 140 40.43 -33.55 51.35
CA SER A 140 41.08 -33.30 50.06
C SER A 140 42.00 -34.47 49.75
N LEU A 141 41.70 -35.18 48.65
CA LEU A 141 42.36 -36.40 48.23
C LEU A 141 43.06 -36.18 46.89
N PHE A 142 44.37 -36.40 46.86
CA PHE A 142 45.21 -36.17 45.68
C PHE A 142 45.94 -37.46 45.28
N GLY A 143 45.80 -37.93 44.04
CA GLY A 143 46.52 -39.10 43.51
C GLY A 143 47.98 -38.82 43.15
N LEU A 144 48.20 -37.73 42.40
CA LEU A 144 49.47 -37.23 41.84
C LEU A 144 49.81 -37.78 40.44
N ASP A 145 50.71 -38.77 40.32
CA ASP A 145 50.97 -39.42 39.02
C ASP A 145 50.65 -40.91 39.15
N GLY A 146 49.98 -41.51 38.17
CA GLY A 146 49.62 -42.92 38.22
C GLY A 146 48.23 -43.14 37.66
N ASN A 147 47.73 -44.37 37.66
CA ASN A 147 46.30 -44.60 37.46
C ASN A 147 45.69 -44.91 38.82
N ASP A 148 45.14 -43.89 39.44
CA ASP A 148 44.71 -43.90 40.83
C ASP A 148 43.23 -44.29 40.97
N THR A 149 42.88 -44.85 42.12
CA THR A 149 41.50 -45.13 42.51
C THR A 149 41.22 -44.43 43.83
N ILE A 150 40.40 -43.40 43.81
CA ILE A 150 40.12 -42.56 44.96
C ILE A 150 38.64 -42.69 45.34
N ASN A 151 38.37 -42.90 46.64
CA ASN A 151 37.04 -42.91 47.23
C ASN A 151 36.98 -41.84 48.35
N GLY A 152 36.11 -40.83 48.23
CA GLY A 152 35.98 -39.71 49.17
C GLY A 152 35.35 -40.11 50.50
N GLY A 153 34.23 -40.83 50.44
CA GLY A 153 33.54 -41.37 51.61
C GLY A 153 32.17 -40.73 51.82
N LEU A 154 31.96 -40.06 52.95
CA LEU A 154 30.67 -39.41 53.27
C LEU A 154 30.80 -37.88 53.36
N GLY A 155 31.98 -37.32 53.15
CA GLY A 155 32.22 -35.89 53.34
C GLY A 155 31.75 -35.08 52.13
N ASN A 156 31.92 -33.75 52.20
CA ASN A 156 32.02 -32.97 50.96
C ASN A 156 33.50 -32.95 50.58
N ASP A 157 33.88 -33.80 49.64
CA ASP A 157 35.24 -34.16 49.33
C ASP A 157 35.74 -33.46 48.05
N PHE A 158 37.03 -33.13 48.05
CA PHE A 158 37.75 -32.64 46.88
C PHE A 158 38.66 -33.76 46.40
N VAL A 159 38.40 -34.27 45.20
CA VAL A 159 39.07 -35.45 44.63
C VAL A 159 39.79 -35.05 43.35
N ASP A 160 41.12 -35.24 43.34
CA ASP A 160 41.99 -34.93 42.22
C ASP A 160 42.96 -36.10 41.98
N GLY A 161 42.74 -36.87 40.91
CA GLY A 161 43.62 -37.98 40.52
C GLY A 161 45.03 -37.51 40.15
N GLY A 162 45.17 -36.28 39.67
CA GLY A 162 46.41 -35.80 39.05
C GLY A 162 46.59 -36.39 37.65
N THR A 163 47.83 -36.68 37.25
CA THR A 163 48.12 -37.20 35.91
C THR A 163 47.91 -38.70 35.87
N GLY A 164 47.01 -39.16 35.00
CA GLY A 164 46.62 -40.55 35.11
C GLY A 164 45.50 -40.96 34.18
N ALA A 165 45.06 -42.20 34.30
CA ALA A 165 43.69 -42.56 33.94
C ALA A 165 43.02 -43.00 35.23
N ASP A 166 42.37 -42.05 35.89
CA ASP A 166 41.99 -42.19 37.29
C ASP A 166 40.52 -42.55 37.46
N ILE A 167 40.21 -43.27 38.53
CA ILE A 167 38.84 -43.59 38.94
C ILE A 167 38.57 -42.83 40.24
N MET A 168 37.65 -41.89 40.19
CA MET A 168 37.32 -41.01 41.32
C MET A 168 35.86 -41.21 41.70
N ASP A 169 35.61 -41.60 42.95
CA ASP A 169 34.30 -41.76 43.56
C ASP A 169 34.24 -40.83 44.78
N GLY A 170 33.44 -39.77 44.75
CA GLY A 170 33.35 -38.82 45.86
C GLY A 170 32.59 -39.41 47.04
N GLY A 171 31.52 -40.14 46.75
CA GLY A 171 30.71 -40.85 47.73
C GLY A 171 29.38 -40.14 48.00
N ASP A 172 29.04 -39.89 49.27
CA ASP A 172 27.81 -39.20 49.65
C ASP A 172 28.06 -37.71 49.98
N ASN A 173 27.10 -36.83 49.67
CA ASN A 173 27.14 -35.35 49.80
C ASN A 173 27.85 -34.64 48.62
N ASP A 174 28.03 -33.32 48.71
CA ASP A 174 28.43 -32.49 47.56
C ASP A 174 29.96 -32.56 47.34
N ASP A 175 30.39 -33.30 46.32
CA ASP A 175 31.82 -33.47 46.00
C ASP A 175 32.29 -32.67 44.79
N ILE A 176 33.62 -32.46 44.72
CA ILE A 176 34.31 -31.82 43.59
C ILE A 176 35.35 -32.78 43.01
N TYR A 177 35.26 -33.05 41.71
CA TYR A 177 36.17 -33.91 40.96
C TYR A 177 37.01 -33.07 40.00
N ILE A 178 38.33 -33.28 39.98
CA ILE A 178 39.23 -32.68 38.97
C ILE A 178 39.52 -33.73 37.90
N VAL A 179 39.16 -33.42 36.66
CA VAL A 179 39.40 -34.28 35.49
C VAL A 179 40.37 -33.58 34.54
N ASP A 180 41.55 -34.15 34.35
CA ASP A 180 42.60 -33.57 33.50
C ASP A 180 43.07 -34.51 32.38
N ASN A 181 42.64 -35.77 32.42
CA ASN A 181 42.87 -36.76 31.40
C ASN A 181 41.55 -37.27 30.81
N ILE A 182 41.55 -37.53 29.50
CA ILE A 182 40.38 -38.03 28.79
C ILE A 182 39.92 -39.42 29.26
N PHE A 183 40.78 -40.14 29.97
CA PHE A 183 40.48 -41.47 30.51
C PHE A 183 40.10 -41.45 31.98
N ASP A 184 40.04 -40.29 32.63
CA ASP A 184 39.53 -40.17 33.99
C ASP A 184 38.03 -40.48 34.01
N VAL A 185 37.61 -41.11 35.11
CA VAL A 185 36.23 -41.48 35.37
C VAL A 185 35.84 -40.94 36.73
N ALA A 186 35.10 -39.83 36.74
CA ALA A 186 34.34 -39.41 37.91
C ALA A 186 33.03 -40.21 37.98
N SER A 187 32.76 -40.79 39.14
CA SER A 187 31.57 -41.55 39.45
C SER A 187 31.07 -41.14 40.83
N GLU A 188 29.82 -41.46 41.10
CA GLU A 188 29.20 -41.24 42.39
C GLU A 188 28.40 -42.49 42.73
N VAL A 189 28.95 -43.27 43.67
CA VAL A 189 28.35 -44.51 44.17
C VAL A 189 27.90 -44.29 45.60
N PHE A 190 26.64 -43.92 45.78
CA PHE A 190 26.07 -43.68 47.10
C PHE A 190 26.09 -44.92 48.00
N GLY A 191 26.52 -44.73 49.25
CA GLY A 191 26.44 -45.72 50.32
C GLY A 191 25.10 -45.69 51.06
N ASP A 192 24.43 -44.54 51.10
CA ASP A 192 23.13 -44.33 51.72
C ASP A 192 22.11 -43.54 50.85
N ALA A 193 21.07 -42.96 51.45
CA ALA A 193 19.92 -42.37 50.75
C ALA A 193 19.99 -40.84 50.58
N LEU A 194 21.09 -40.19 50.95
CA LEU A 194 21.21 -38.73 51.06
C LEU A 194 22.16 -38.08 50.04
N GLY A 195 22.23 -38.60 48.81
CA GLY A 195 23.11 -38.10 47.74
C GLY A 195 23.21 -36.57 47.57
N GLY A 196 24.32 -36.11 46.97
CA GLY A 196 24.73 -34.71 46.87
C GLY A 196 24.38 -34.02 45.56
N VAL A 197 24.91 -32.82 45.40
CA VAL A 197 25.00 -32.07 44.13
C VAL A 197 26.48 -31.94 43.76
N ASP A 198 26.87 -32.73 42.79
CA ASP A 198 28.29 -33.01 42.54
C ASP A 198 28.84 -32.20 41.36
N THR A 199 30.10 -31.79 41.46
CA THR A 199 30.73 -30.90 40.47
C THR A 199 32.00 -31.50 39.88
N VAL A 200 32.00 -31.74 38.57
CA VAL A 200 33.19 -32.07 37.80
C VAL A 200 33.82 -30.79 37.24
N GLN A 201 35.08 -30.51 37.57
CA GLN A 201 35.89 -29.51 36.91
C GLN A 201 36.84 -30.19 35.93
N SER A 202 36.61 -30.01 34.63
CA SER A 202 37.35 -30.71 33.59
C SER A 202 38.23 -29.77 32.77
N SER A 203 39.48 -30.13 32.53
CA SER A 203 40.36 -29.45 31.54
C SER A 203 40.43 -30.18 30.19
N VAL A 204 39.68 -31.28 30.05
CA VAL A 204 39.47 -32.06 28.83
C VAL A 204 37.98 -32.10 28.46
N SER A 205 37.64 -32.60 27.27
CA SER A 205 36.22 -32.84 26.95
C SER A 205 35.67 -33.96 27.81
N TYR A 206 34.47 -33.77 28.38
CA TYR A 206 33.94 -34.69 29.39
C TYR A 206 32.43 -34.90 29.28
N THR A 207 31.99 -36.11 29.63
CA THR A 207 30.59 -36.50 29.72
C THR A 207 30.29 -36.95 31.14
N LEU A 208 29.27 -36.35 31.78
CA LEU A 208 28.89 -36.71 33.14
C LEU A 208 28.37 -38.15 33.23
N SER A 209 28.88 -38.88 34.22
CA SER A 209 28.30 -40.17 34.67
C SER A 209 26.90 -39.96 35.24
N THR A 210 26.08 -41.01 35.33
CA THR A 210 24.62 -40.92 35.54
C THR A 210 24.10 -40.18 36.77
N ASN A 211 24.90 -40.01 37.81
CA ASN A 211 24.47 -39.39 39.05
C ASN A 211 25.00 -37.97 39.24
N LEU A 212 26.01 -37.55 38.47
CA LEU A 212 26.64 -36.23 38.63
C LEU A 212 25.76 -35.11 38.04
N GLU A 213 25.66 -33.97 38.71
CA GLU A 213 24.82 -32.85 38.27
C GLU A 213 25.57 -31.74 37.53
N ASN A 214 26.74 -31.33 38.02
CA ASN A 214 27.40 -30.12 37.52
C ASN A 214 28.69 -30.44 36.76
N LEU A 215 28.87 -29.79 35.61
CA LEU A 215 30.10 -29.81 34.83
C LEU A 215 30.61 -28.39 34.64
N THR A 216 31.88 -28.14 34.94
CA THR A 216 32.56 -26.87 34.64
C THR A 216 33.81 -27.15 33.82
N LEU A 217 33.85 -26.64 32.60
CA LEU A 217 35.01 -26.72 31.73
C LEU A 217 36.02 -25.64 32.15
N THR A 218 37.28 -26.02 32.25
CA THR A 218 38.38 -25.15 32.71
C THR A 218 39.41 -24.97 31.60
N GLY A 219 40.32 -24.00 31.81
CA GLY A 219 41.38 -23.69 30.84
C GLY A 219 40.89 -22.89 29.63
N PHE A 220 41.70 -22.93 28.57
CA PHE A 220 41.53 -22.11 27.35
C PHE A 220 41.44 -22.96 26.07
N ALA A 221 41.39 -24.28 26.20
CA ALA A 221 41.25 -25.18 25.06
C ALA A 221 39.78 -25.27 24.64
N ALA A 222 39.52 -25.39 23.34
CA ALA A 222 38.19 -25.71 22.82
C ALA A 222 37.85 -27.16 23.16
N ILE A 223 37.11 -27.36 24.24
CA ILE A 223 36.69 -28.66 24.78
C ILE A 223 35.18 -28.69 24.91
N ASN A 224 34.61 -29.88 24.96
CA ASN A 224 33.15 -30.06 24.94
C ASN A 224 32.64 -30.66 26.24
N GLY A 225 31.40 -30.31 26.59
CA GLY A 225 30.71 -30.81 27.78
C GLY A 225 29.46 -31.56 27.38
N THR A 226 29.17 -32.65 28.08
CA THR A 226 27.93 -33.40 27.90
C THR A 226 27.38 -33.80 29.27
N GLY A 227 26.10 -33.51 29.51
CA GLY A 227 25.35 -33.92 30.68
C GLY A 227 24.98 -35.40 30.65
N ASN A 228 23.95 -35.75 31.40
CA ASN A 228 23.38 -37.08 31.51
C ASN A 228 21.85 -37.02 31.40
N ALA A 229 21.12 -37.88 32.11
CA ALA A 229 19.65 -37.92 32.05
C ALA A 229 18.96 -37.15 33.19
N ARG A 230 19.72 -36.39 33.99
CA ARG A 230 19.25 -35.55 35.10
C ARG A 230 19.31 -34.09 34.66
N GLY A 231 18.69 -33.20 35.43
CA GLY A 231 18.90 -31.76 35.21
C GLY A 231 20.31 -31.37 35.64
N ASN A 232 21.14 -31.03 34.66
CA ASN A 232 22.54 -30.70 34.80
C ASN A 232 22.78 -29.18 34.80
N VAL A 233 23.84 -28.74 35.48
CA VAL A 233 24.40 -27.39 35.31
C VAL A 233 25.73 -27.50 34.57
N ILE A 234 25.79 -27.01 33.34
CA ILE A 234 26.98 -27.11 32.49
C ILE A 234 27.53 -25.71 32.24
N ASN A 235 28.75 -25.44 32.69
CA ASN A 235 29.46 -24.19 32.42
C ASN A 235 30.63 -24.46 31.48
N GLY A 236 30.62 -23.82 30.31
CA GLY A 236 31.73 -23.80 29.38
C GLY A 236 32.88 -22.90 29.82
N ASN A 237 33.92 -22.86 28.99
CA ASN A 237 35.12 -22.06 29.23
C ASN A 237 35.17 -20.87 28.25
N SER A 238 36.35 -20.26 28.11
CA SER A 238 36.51 -19.06 27.26
C SER A 238 36.76 -19.37 25.78
N ALA A 239 36.76 -20.64 25.39
CA ALA A 239 36.93 -21.08 24.01
C ALA A 239 35.60 -21.64 23.47
N ASN A 240 35.51 -21.78 22.16
CA ASN A 240 34.34 -22.37 21.51
C ASN A 240 34.10 -23.80 22.02
N ASN A 241 32.92 -24.05 22.59
CA ASN A 241 32.51 -25.31 23.17
C ASN A 241 31.26 -25.85 22.46
N SER A 242 31.09 -27.16 22.46
CA SER A 242 29.80 -27.80 22.21
C SER A 242 29.29 -28.40 23.51
N LEU A 243 28.16 -27.90 23.97
CA LEU A 243 27.55 -28.23 25.27
C LEU A 243 26.20 -28.90 25.04
N PHE A 244 26.05 -30.11 25.58
CA PHE A 244 24.85 -30.93 25.41
C PHE A 244 24.26 -31.31 26.77
N GLY A 245 23.01 -30.96 27.06
CA GLY A 245 22.29 -31.36 28.29
C GLY A 245 21.82 -32.81 28.26
N LEU A 246 21.35 -33.26 27.08
CA LEU A 246 20.73 -34.55 26.77
C LEU A 246 19.28 -34.69 27.25
N ALA A 247 19.05 -35.08 28.49
CA ALA A 247 17.69 -35.20 29.01
C ALA A 247 17.65 -34.69 30.43
N GLY A 248 16.65 -33.88 30.78
CA GLY A 248 16.65 -33.24 32.08
C GLY A 248 15.90 -31.93 32.00
N ASN A 249 16.09 -31.07 33.00
CA ASN A 249 15.88 -29.64 32.81
C ASN A 249 17.23 -29.02 33.11
N ASP A 250 17.97 -28.72 32.05
CA ASP A 250 19.38 -28.36 32.10
C ASP A 250 19.54 -26.84 32.20
N THR A 251 20.63 -26.40 32.82
CA THR A 251 21.07 -25.00 32.81
C THR A 251 22.47 -24.96 32.22
N ILE A 252 22.59 -24.41 31.02
CA ILE A 252 23.84 -24.41 30.26
C ILE A 252 24.32 -22.96 30.07
N ASN A 253 25.58 -22.70 30.39
CA ASN A 253 26.28 -21.44 30.14
C ASN A 253 27.48 -21.71 29.21
N GLY A 254 27.51 -21.12 28.01
CA GLY A 254 28.56 -21.29 27.00
C GLY A 254 29.88 -20.66 27.40
N GLY A 255 29.84 -19.40 27.83
CA GLY A 255 30.99 -18.66 28.34
C GLY A 255 31.34 -17.49 27.44
N LEU A 256 32.56 -17.46 26.92
CA LEU A 256 33.02 -16.37 26.03
C LEU A 256 33.25 -16.85 24.59
N GLY A 257 33.02 -18.13 24.29
CA GLY A 257 33.35 -18.71 22.99
C GLY A 257 32.26 -18.41 21.96
N ASN A 258 32.46 -18.87 20.72
CA ASN A 258 31.31 -19.12 19.83
C ASN A 258 30.85 -20.54 20.10
N ASP A 259 29.79 -20.67 20.89
CA ASP A 259 29.35 -21.91 21.51
C ASP A 259 28.14 -22.51 20.79
N PHE A 260 28.10 -23.85 20.79
CA PHE A 260 26.94 -24.62 20.36
C PHE A 260 26.28 -25.20 21.59
N VAL A 261 25.05 -24.78 21.87
CA VAL A 261 24.31 -25.11 23.08
C VAL A 261 23.04 -25.87 22.74
N ASP A 262 22.92 -27.09 23.23
CA ASP A 262 21.77 -27.97 23.01
C ASP A 262 21.35 -28.61 24.34
N GLY A 263 20.23 -28.17 24.90
CA GLY A 263 19.65 -28.76 26.12
C GLY A 263 19.22 -30.22 25.92
N GLY A 264 18.90 -30.61 24.70
CA GLY A 264 18.25 -31.88 24.41
C GLY A 264 16.79 -31.88 24.90
N THR A 265 16.31 -33.01 25.40
CA THR A 265 14.91 -33.09 25.85
C THR A 265 14.75 -32.51 27.24
N GLY A 266 13.98 -31.45 27.39
CA GLY A 266 13.83 -30.86 28.70
C GLY A 266 13.02 -29.60 28.69
N ALA A 267 12.94 -28.89 29.81
CA ALA A 267 12.65 -27.47 29.77
C ALA A 267 13.93 -26.76 30.21
N ASP A 268 14.76 -26.42 29.23
CA ASP A 268 16.15 -26.08 29.45
C ASP A 268 16.39 -24.58 29.45
N VAL A 269 17.37 -24.11 30.22
CA VAL A 269 17.81 -22.72 30.23
C VAL A 269 19.20 -22.67 29.63
N MET A 270 19.32 -21.99 28.49
CA MET A 270 20.56 -21.92 27.72
C MET A 270 21.01 -20.46 27.62
N ASP A 271 22.23 -20.20 28.06
CA ASP A 271 22.93 -18.92 27.96
C ASP A 271 24.21 -19.15 27.18
N GLY A 272 24.34 -18.62 25.97
CA GLY A 272 25.55 -18.80 25.15
C GLY A 272 26.71 -17.96 25.68
N GLY A 273 26.39 -16.74 26.13
CA GLY A 273 27.35 -15.83 26.74
C GLY A 273 27.75 -14.73 25.78
N ASP A 274 29.06 -14.51 25.59
CA ASP A 274 29.59 -13.47 24.69
C ASP A 274 30.03 -14.09 23.34
N ASN A 275 29.92 -13.35 22.24
CA ASN A 275 30.19 -13.75 20.84
C ASN A 275 29.04 -14.55 20.18
N ASP A 276 29.29 -15.11 18.98
CA ASP A 276 28.23 -15.64 18.11
C ASP A 276 27.91 -17.09 18.47
N ASP A 277 26.76 -17.30 19.11
CA ASP A 277 26.32 -18.60 19.61
C ASP A 277 25.18 -19.23 18.81
N ILE A 278 25.05 -20.56 18.93
CA ILE A 278 23.94 -21.34 18.36
C ILE A 278 23.21 -22.09 19.47
N TYR A 279 21.90 -21.88 19.56
CA TYR A 279 21.00 -22.53 20.51
C TYR A 279 20.08 -23.51 19.77
N ILE A 280 19.95 -24.74 20.27
CA ILE A 280 18.95 -25.70 19.79
C ILE A 280 17.76 -25.70 20.74
N VAL A 281 16.59 -25.36 20.21
CA VAL A 281 15.33 -25.35 20.95
C VAL A 281 14.40 -26.42 20.39
N ASP A 282 14.12 -27.45 21.18
CA ASP A 282 13.28 -28.58 20.76
C ASP A 282 12.04 -28.80 21.65
N ASN A 283 11.97 -28.08 22.76
CA ASN A 283 10.87 -28.08 23.69
C ASN A 283 10.30 -26.68 23.88
N VAL A 284 8.98 -26.60 24.06
CA VAL A 284 8.28 -25.34 24.33
C VAL A 284 8.65 -24.71 25.68
N GLY A 285 9.28 -25.50 26.57
CA GLY A 285 9.80 -25.04 27.85
C GLY A 285 11.21 -24.46 27.79
N ASP A 286 11.91 -24.58 26.65
CA ASP A 286 13.28 -24.10 26.51
C ASP A 286 13.33 -22.57 26.48
N VAL A 287 14.38 -22.03 27.08
CA VAL A 287 14.67 -20.60 27.13
C VAL A 287 16.11 -20.38 26.72
N ALA A 288 16.30 -19.89 25.49
CA ALA A 288 17.55 -19.30 25.06
C ALA A 288 17.61 -17.83 25.53
N SER A 289 18.72 -17.46 26.16
CA SER A 289 19.03 -16.12 26.64
C SER A 289 20.46 -15.77 26.27
N GLU A 290 20.75 -14.48 26.20
CA GLU A 290 22.11 -13.97 26.06
C GLU A 290 22.31 -12.94 27.20
N ILE A 291 23.09 -13.34 28.20
CA ILE A 291 23.50 -12.48 29.31
C ILE A 291 24.98 -12.12 29.14
N PHE A 292 25.24 -10.93 28.61
CA PHE A 292 26.60 -10.44 28.40
C PHE A 292 27.41 -10.42 29.71
N GLY A 293 28.61 -11.01 29.66
CA GLY A 293 29.64 -10.90 30.71
C GLY A 293 30.49 -9.64 30.55
N ASP A 294 30.72 -9.20 29.30
CA ASP A 294 31.43 -7.97 28.97
C ASP A 294 30.76 -7.13 27.87
N ALA A 295 31.50 -6.25 27.17
CA ALA A 295 30.96 -5.24 26.24
C ALA A 295 30.94 -5.70 24.76
N LEU A 296 31.33 -6.95 24.48
CA LEU A 296 31.42 -7.51 23.13
C LEU A 296 30.32 -8.56 22.93
N GLY A 297 29.08 -8.10 22.71
CA GLY A 297 27.98 -8.99 22.29
C GLY A 297 28.21 -9.64 20.92
N GLY A 298 27.44 -10.69 20.62
CA GLY A 298 27.49 -11.43 19.36
C GLY A 298 26.28 -11.21 18.44
N VAL A 299 26.20 -12.03 17.39
CA VAL A 299 25.03 -12.23 16.55
C VAL A 299 24.58 -13.68 16.70
N ASP A 300 23.58 -13.88 17.54
CA ASP A 300 23.18 -15.21 17.98
C ASP A 300 22.10 -15.84 17.12
N THR A 301 22.10 -17.17 17.06
CA THR A 301 21.14 -17.95 16.26
C THR A 301 20.43 -19.01 17.08
N VAL A 302 19.10 -18.91 17.14
CA VAL A 302 18.23 -19.97 17.64
C VAL A 302 17.76 -20.85 16.49
N GLN A 303 18.01 -22.15 16.56
CA GLN A 303 17.40 -23.15 15.70
C GLN A 303 16.30 -23.87 16.47
N SER A 304 15.05 -23.62 16.09
CA SER A 304 13.89 -24.12 16.83
C SER A 304 13.11 -25.16 16.05
N SER A 305 12.75 -26.29 16.66
CA SER A 305 11.79 -27.26 16.10
C SER A 305 10.38 -27.11 16.67
N VAL A 306 10.17 -26.12 17.54
CA VAL A 306 8.89 -25.67 18.11
C VAL A 306 8.62 -24.20 17.78
N SER A 307 7.41 -23.70 18.04
CA SER A 307 7.16 -22.27 17.92
C SER A 307 7.96 -21.51 18.98
N TYR A 308 8.62 -20.41 18.60
CA TYR A 308 9.57 -19.73 19.49
C TYR A 308 9.52 -18.20 19.37
N THR A 309 9.80 -17.53 20.48
CA THR A 309 9.94 -16.06 20.56
C THR A 309 11.33 -15.71 21.07
N LEU A 310 12.07 -14.88 20.32
CA LEU A 310 13.41 -14.46 20.70
C LEU A 310 13.40 -13.61 21.99
N SER A 311 14.30 -13.94 22.91
CA SER A 311 14.64 -13.08 24.05
C SER A 311 15.32 -11.78 23.57
N ALA A 312 15.32 -10.73 24.38
CA ALA A 312 15.61 -9.33 23.98
C ALA A 312 16.98 -9.05 23.33
N ASN A 313 17.93 -9.97 23.40
CA ASN A 313 19.27 -9.81 22.86
C ASN A 313 19.59 -10.74 21.69
N LEU A 314 18.73 -11.71 21.37
CA LEU A 314 18.99 -12.64 20.27
C LEU A 314 18.58 -12.02 18.92
N GLU A 315 19.37 -12.23 17.87
CA GLU A 315 19.12 -11.64 16.55
C GLU A 315 18.45 -12.60 15.55
N ASN A 316 18.90 -13.86 15.47
CA ASN A 316 18.48 -14.77 14.42
C ASN A 316 17.61 -15.92 14.95
N LEU A 317 16.52 -16.20 14.24
CA LEU A 317 15.66 -17.36 14.46
C LEU A 317 15.54 -18.17 13.17
N THR A 318 15.81 -19.47 13.24
CA THR A 318 15.57 -20.41 12.14
C THR A 318 14.64 -21.51 12.62
N LEU A 319 13.47 -21.63 12.01
CA LEU A 319 12.53 -22.71 12.26
C LEU A 319 12.97 -23.95 11.48
N THR A 320 12.95 -25.09 12.13
CA THR A 320 13.41 -26.38 11.58
C THR A 320 12.26 -27.39 11.51
N GLY A 321 12.51 -28.52 10.87
CA GLY A 321 11.50 -29.57 10.71
C GLY A 321 10.41 -29.23 9.69
N PHE A 322 9.29 -29.96 9.78
CA PHE A 322 8.18 -29.91 8.82
C PHE A 322 6.83 -29.56 9.48
N ALA A 323 6.84 -29.24 10.78
CA ALA A 323 5.63 -28.86 11.50
C ALA A 323 5.29 -27.40 11.20
N ALA A 324 3.99 -27.07 11.16
CA ALA A 324 3.53 -25.69 11.12
C ALA A 324 3.77 -25.03 12.48
N ILE A 325 4.88 -24.31 12.61
CA ILE A 325 5.34 -23.61 13.81
C ILE A 325 5.54 -22.13 13.47
N ASN A 326 5.61 -21.29 14.50
CA ASN A 326 5.64 -19.84 14.34
C ASN A 326 6.91 -19.25 14.95
N GLY A 327 7.37 -18.15 14.37
CA GLY A 327 8.54 -17.41 14.84
C GLY A 327 8.14 -15.99 15.24
N THR A 328 8.70 -15.51 16.35
CA THR A 328 8.53 -14.12 16.78
C THR A 328 9.89 -13.55 17.17
N GLY A 329 10.22 -12.37 16.63
CA GLY A 329 11.41 -11.60 16.96
C GLY A 329 11.28 -10.87 18.30
N ASN A 330 12.06 -9.82 18.45
CA ASN A 330 12.09 -8.95 19.62
C ASN A 330 12.09 -7.47 19.19
N ALA A 331 12.74 -6.58 19.95
CA ALA A 331 12.77 -5.15 19.64
C ALA A 331 14.03 -4.70 18.85
N ARG A 332 14.87 -5.65 18.42
CA ARG A 332 16.06 -5.45 17.58
C ARG A 332 15.73 -5.82 16.14
N GLY A 333 16.61 -5.46 15.21
CA GLY A 333 16.52 -6.00 13.85
C GLY A 333 16.89 -7.49 13.84
N ASN A 334 15.90 -8.33 13.59
CA ASN A 334 15.99 -9.78 13.59
C ASN A 334 16.09 -10.37 12.18
N VAL A 335 16.72 -11.55 12.06
CA VAL A 335 16.62 -12.40 10.87
C VAL A 335 15.80 -13.63 11.22
N ILE A 336 14.62 -13.77 10.63
CA ILE A 336 13.70 -14.87 10.90
C ILE A 336 13.53 -15.71 9.64
N ASN A 337 13.92 -16.98 9.70
CA ASN A 337 13.74 -17.95 8.62
C ASN A 337 12.69 -18.98 9.04
N GLY A 338 11.61 -19.09 8.27
CA GLY A 338 10.61 -20.15 8.39
C GLY A 338 11.10 -21.49 7.85
N ASN A 339 10.25 -22.50 8.00
CA ASN A 339 10.46 -23.84 7.49
C ASN A 339 9.59 -24.11 6.26
N SER A 340 9.44 -25.37 5.85
CA SER A 340 8.66 -25.71 4.65
C SER A 340 7.15 -25.82 4.89
N ALA A 341 6.67 -25.48 6.07
CA ALA A 341 5.24 -25.52 6.43
C ALA A 341 4.73 -24.09 6.60
N ASN A 342 3.41 -23.93 6.61
CA ASN A 342 2.80 -22.62 6.83
C ASN A 342 3.19 -22.06 8.20
N ASN A 343 3.85 -20.92 8.21
CA ASN A 343 4.37 -20.23 9.39
C ASN A 343 3.73 -18.85 9.52
N SER A 344 3.57 -18.39 10.76
CA SER A 344 3.32 -16.99 11.07
C SER A 344 4.59 -16.41 11.67
N LEU A 345 5.19 -15.44 11.00
CA LEU A 345 6.49 -14.86 11.32
C LEU A 345 6.33 -13.38 11.65
N PHE A 346 6.67 -12.98 12.88
CA PHE A 346 6.53 -11.62 13.38
C PHE A 346 7.88 -11.01 13.74
N GLY A 347 8.26 -9.88 13.16
CA GLY A 347 9.48 -9.12 13.50
C GLY A 347 9.35 -8.31 14.80
N LEU A 348 8.18 -7.68 14.97
CA LEU A 348 7.80 -6.76 16.06
C LEU A 348 8.36 -5.35 15.90
N ALA A 349 9.55 -5.06 16.40
CA ALA A 349 10.15 -3.74 16.27
C ALA A 349 11.61 -3.90 15.89
N GLY A 350 12.09 -3.13 14.93
CA GLY A 350 13.44 -3.34 14.42
C GLY A 350 13.51 -2.94 12.97
N ASN A 351 14.55 -3.38 12.27
CA ASN A 351 14.51 -3.48 10.81
C ASN A 351 14.77 -4.96 10.53
N ASP A 352 13.72 -5.71 10.31
CA ASP A 352 13.73 -7.15 10.31
C ASP A 352 13.92 -7.70 8.89
N THR A 353 14.49 -8.90 8.79
CA THR A 353 14.54 -9.68 7.56
C THR A 353 13.82 -11.01 7.80
N ILE A 354 12.67 -11.18 7.18
CA ILE A 354 11.80 -12.34 7.37
C ILE A 354 11.74 -13.13 6.06
N ASN A 355 12.05 -14.42 6.11
CA ASN A 355 11.93 -15.35 4.99
C ASN A 355 10.91 -16.45 5.36
N GLY A 356 9.79 -16.55 4.64
CA GLY A 356 8.70 -17.51 4.89
C GLY A 356 9.11 -18.95 4.62
N GLY A 357 9.58 -19.22 3.40
CA GLY A 357 10.09 -20.54 3.01
C GLY A 357 9.27 -21.12 1.86
N LEU A 358 8.69 -22.30 2.06
CA LEU A 358 7.87 -22.97 1.06
C LEU A 358 6.38 -23.02 1.45
N GLY A 359 6.02 -22.51 2.63
CA GLY A 359 4.65 -22.60 3.14
C GLY A 359 3.74 -21.55 2.52
N ASN A 360 2.46 -21.58 2.89
CA ASN A 360 1.64 -20.37 2.79
C ASN A 360 1.84 -19.58 4.08
N ASP A 361 2.73 -18.61 4.04
CA ASP A 361 3.26 -17.93 5.21
C ASP A 361 2.58 -16.58 5.44
N THR A 362 2.52 -16.15 6.70
CA THR A 362 2.09 -14.80 7.09
C THR A 362 3.26 -14.08 7.69
N LEU A 363 3.72 -13.02 7.02
CA LEU A 363 4.90 -12.25 7.38
C LEU A 363 4.45 -10.85 7.83
N ASP A 364 4.85 -10.47 9.03
CA ASP A 364 4.57 -9.16 9.62
C ASP A 364 5.85 -8.63 10.28
N GLY A 365 6.51 -7.67 9.65
CA GLY A 365 7.69 -7.01 10.21
C GLY A 365 7.39 -6.23 11.49
N GLY A 366 6.15 -5.77 11.66
CA GLY A 366 5.79 -4.80 12.69
C GLY A 366 6.40 -3.43 12.40
N THR A 367 6.82 -2.72 13.45
CA THR A 367 7.37 -1.37 13.27
C THR A 367 8.82 -1.43 12.81
N GLY A 368 9.10 -0.93 11.63
CA GLY A 368 10.47 -0.96 11.14
C GLY A 368 10.58 -0.51 9.71
N ALA A 369 11.74 -0.62 9.11
CA ALA A 369 11.83 -0.70 7.65
C ALA A 369 12.26 -2.13 7.34
N ASP A 370 11.26 -2.99 7.11
CA ASP A 370 11.45 -4.43 7.14
C ASP A 370 11.55 -5.02 5.73
N ARG A 371 12.25 -6.15 5.62
CA ARG A 371 12.34 -6.92 4.39
C ARG A 371 11.65 -8.26 4.59
N MET A 372 10.63 -8.54 3.79
CA MET A 372 9.85 -9.77 3.86
C MET A 372 9.92 -10.51 2.52
N ASP A 373 10.28 -11.78 2.56
CA ASP A 373 10.35 -12.69 1.42
C ASP A 373 9.49 -13.93 1.71
N GLY A 374 8.33 -14.06 1.07
CA GLY A 374 7.40 -15.16 1.34
C GLY A 374 7.96 -16.50 0.84
N GLY A 375 8.47 -16.51 -0.38
CA GLY A 375 9.08 -17.67 -1.00
C GLY A 375 8.16 -18.32 -2.02
N ASP A 376 7.91 -19.63 -1.89
CA ASP A 376 7.03 -20.39 -2.79
C ASP A 376 5.63 -20.56 -2.16
N ASN A 377 4.58 -20.65 -2.99
CA ASN A 377 3.14 -20.72 -2.62
C ASN A 377 2.53 -19.37 -2.21
N ASP A 378 1.31 -19.38 -1.67
CA ASP A 378 0.49 -18.18 -1.48
C ASP A 378 0.77 -17.53 -0.12
N ASP A 379 1.45 -16.39 -0.13
CA ASP A 379 1.90 -15.69 1.07
C ASP A 379 1.11 -14.40 1.36
N LEU A 380 1.07 -14.03 2.64
CA LEU A 380 0.49 -12.79 3.14
C LEU A 380 1.56 -11.92 3.78
N TYR A 381 1.75 -10.72 3.22
CA TYR A 381 2.66 -9.70 3.73
C TYR A 381 1.87 -8.57 4.40
N ILE A 382 2.18 -8.26 5.65
CA ILE A 382 1.63 -7.11 6.38
C ILE A 382 2.63 -5.96 6.33
N VAL A 383 2.23 -4.85 5.70
CA VAL A 383 3.07 -3.67 5.52
C VAL A 383 2.47 -2.50 6.29
N ASP A 384 3.20 -1.98 7.26
CA ASP A 384 2.75 -0.87 8.11
C ASP A 384 3.65 0.37 8.04
N ASN A 385 4.83 0.23 7.44
CA ASN A 385 5.79 1.28 7.25
C ASN A 385 6.11 1.48 5.76
N ALA A 386 6.30 2.75 5.35
CA ALA A 386 6.67 3.06 3.97
C ALA A 386 8.09 2.58 3.60
N GLY A 387 8.90 2.18 4.58
CA GLY A 387 10.20 1.56 4.39
C GLY A 387 10.15 0.05 4.16
N ASP A 388 9.00 -0.60 4.35
CA ASP A 388 8.88 -2.05 4.20
C ASP A 388 8.99 -2.47 2.73
N ILE A 389 9.59 -3.63 2.53
CA ILE A 389 9.82 -4.23 1.22
C ILE A 389 9.36 -5.68 1.27
N ALA A 390 8.19 -5.94 0.70
CA ALA A 390 7.77 -7.28 0.31
C ALA A 390 8.42 -7.67 -1.03
N THR A 391 9.05 -8.85 -1.07
CA THR A 391 9.58 -9.48 -2.27
C THR A 391 9.11 -10.91 -2.35
N GLU A 392 9.02 -11.43 -3.57
CA GLU A 392 8.78 -12.84 -3.83
C GLU A 392 9.96 -13.38 -4.63
N VAL A 393 10.82 -14.15 -3.96
CA VAL A 393 11.94 -14.87 -4.58
C VAL A 393 11.65 -16.37 -4.55
N PHE A 394 11.10 -16.89 -5.64
CA PHE A 394 10.82 -18.32 -5.76
C PHE A 394 12.12 -19.16 -5.84
N GLY A 395 12.17 -20.22 -5.05
CA GLY A 395 13.28 -21.19 -4.96
C GLY A 395 13.17 -22.30 -6.01
N ASP A 396 11.95 -22.66 -6.39
CA ASP A 396 11.65 -23.57 -7.50
C ASP A 396 10.45 -23.11 -8.37
N ALA A 397 9.91 -23.98 -9.22
CA ALA A 397 9.05 -23.60 -10.35
C ALA A 397 7.56 -23.40 -10.00
N LEU A 398 7.21 -23.38 -8.70
CA LEU A 398 5.84 -23.26 -8.21
C LEU A 398 5.66 -21.92 -7.47
N GLY A 399 5.50 -20.83 -8.22
CA GLY A 399 5.06 -19.54 -7.65
C GLY A 399 3.61 -19.62 -7.13
N GLY A 400 3.25 -18.69 -6.25
CA GLY A 400 1.89 -18.55 -5.69
C GLY A 400 1.14 -17.33 -6.19
N VAL A 401 0.03 -17.02 -5.52
CA VAL A 401 -0.73 -15.78 -5.66
C VAL A 401 -0.64 -15.02 -4.34
N ASP A 402 0.26 -14.05 -4.32
CA ASP A 402 0.64 -13.36 -3.09
C ASP A 402 -0.20 -12.13 -2.80
N THR A 403 -0.37 -11.83 -1.51
CA THR A 403 -1.17 -10.71 -1.05
C THR A 403 -0.39 -9.80 -0.12
N VAL A 404 -0.36 -8.51 -0.46
CA VAL A 404 0.11 -7.45 0.44
C VAL A 404 -1.08 -6.74 1.07
N GLN A 405 -1.13 -6.69 2.39
CA GLN A 405 -2.02 -5.82 3.15
C GLN A 405 -1.23 -4.62 3.68
N ALA A 406 -1.51 -3.44 3.16
CA ALA A 406 -0.74 -2.23 3.45
C ALA A 406 -1.58 -1.19 4.21
N SER A 407 -1.12 -0.77 5.40
CA SER A 407 -1.72 0.36 6.12
C SER A 407 -1.15 1.72 5.71
N VAL A 408 -0.19 1.72 4.78
CA VAL A 408 0.47 2.87 4.16
C VAL A 408 0.34 2.81 2.63
N SER A 409 0.70 3.89 1.94
CA SER A 409 0.79 3.85 0.47
C SER A 409 1.87 2.86 0.04
N TYR A 410 1.56 2.00 -0.93
CA TYR A 410 2.45 0.91 -1.30
C TYR A 410 2.48 0.65 -2.82
N THR A 411 3.63 0.21 -3.30
CA THR A 411 3.84 -0.22 -4.68
C THR A 411 4.31 -1.67 -4.67
N LEU A 412 3.60 -2.55 -5.35
CA LEU A 412 3.97 -3.96 -5.43
C LEU A 412 5.33 -4.12 -6.12
N SER A 413 6.24 -4.86 -5.48
CA SER A 413 7.43 -5.40 -6.14
C SER A 413 7.05 -6.34 -7.28
N ALA A 414 8.00 -6.72 -8.12
CA ALA A 414 7.76 -7.72 -9.14
C ALA A 414 7.25 -9.04 -8.53
N ASN A 415 6.47 -9.78 -9.33
CA ASN A 415 5.84 -11.06 -9.02
C ASN A 415 4.62 -11.01 -8.11
N LEU A 416 4.54 -10.11 -7.13
CA LEU A 416 3.34 -9.98 -6.28
C LEU A 416 2.07 -9.63 -7.08
N GLU A 417 0.95 -10.31 -6.81
CA GLU A 417 -0.31 -10.12 -7.53
C GLU A 417 -1.32 -9.22 -6.82
N ASN A 418 -1.53 -9.36 -5.51
CA ASN A 418 -2.64 -8.68 -4.83
C ASN A 418 -2.16 -7.60 -3.86
N LEU A 419 -2.83 -6.45 -3.89
CA LEU A 419 -2.67 -5.35 -2.93
C LEU A 419 -4.01 -5.00 -2.30
N THR A 420 -4.08 -4.94 -0.98
CA THR A 420 -5.24 -4.43 -0.24
C THR A 420 -4.80 -3.33 0.72
N LEU A 421 -5.38 -2.15 0.59
CA LEU A 421 -5.12 -1.01 1.47
C LEU A 421 -5.99 -1.12 2.74
N THR A 422 -5.37 -1.22 3.90
CA THR A 422 -6.04 -1.41 5.20
C THR A 422 -6.02 -0.17 6.09
N GLY A 423 -5.20 0.83 5.73
CA GLY A 423 -5.06 2.07 6.48
C GLY A 423 -6.33 2.93 6.45
N PHE A 424 -6.49 3.86 7.38
CA PHE A 424 -7.64 4.78 7.42
C PHE A 424 -7.40 6.10 6.66
N GLY A 425 -6.16 6.36 6.23
CA GLY A 425 -5.78 7.58 5.53
C GLY A 425 -6.02 7.49 4.02
N ALA A 426 -5.90 8.64 3.33
CA ALA A 426 -5.84 8.72 1.87
C ALA A 426 -4.47 8.22 1.38
N ILE A 427 -4.32 6.89 1.35
CA ILE A 427 -3.14 6.17 0.88
C ILE A 427 -3.34 5.71 -0.57
N ASN A 428 -2.27 5.35 -1.25
CA ASN A 428 -2.29 5.02 -2.67
C ASN A 428 -1.75 3.60 -2.91
N GLY A 429 -2.28 2.93 -3.93
CA GLY A 429 -1.85 1.61 -4.34
C GLY A 429 -1.28 1.66 -5.76
N THR A 430 -0.19 0.94 -6.00
CA THR A 430 0.37 0.78 -7.34
C THR A 430 0.76 -0.68 -7.56
N GLY A 431 0.31 -1.24 -8.69
CA GLY A 431 0.66 -2.59 -9.14
C GLY A 431 2.07 -2.66 -9.73
N ASN A 432 2.30 -3.69 -10.54
CA ASN A 432 3.54 -3.95 -11.25
C ASN A 432 3.26 -4.25 -12.73
N ALA A 433 4.03 -5.13 -13.38
CA ALA A 433 3.86 -5.45 -14.81
C ALA A 433 3.01 -6.72 -15.07
N ARG A 434 2.45 -7.32 -14.02
CA ARG A 434 1.57 -8.50 -14.05
C ARG A 434 0.13 -8.04 -13.84
N GLY A 435 -0.83 -8.91 -14.13
CA GLY A 435 -2.22 -8.64 -13.78
C GLY A 435 -2.41 -8.65 -12.26
N ASN A 436 -2.66 -7.49 -11.69
CA ASN A 436 -2.81 -7.25 -10.26
C ASN A 436 -4.27 -7.14 -9.83
N VAL A 437 -4.56 -7.53 -8.59
CA VAL A 437 -5.81 -7.17 -7.91
C VAL A 437 -5.52 -6.12 -6.86
N ILE A 438 -6.06 -4.91 -7.03
CA ILE A 438 -5.80 -3.78 -6.14
C ILE A 438 -7.12 -3.34 -5.51
N ASN A 439 -7.22 -3.46 -4.18
CA ASN A 439 -8.36 -2.99 -3.40
C ASN A 439 -7.96 -1.75 -2.58
N GLY A 440 -8.66 -0.64 -2.79
CA GLY A 440 -8.57 0.57 -2.00
C GLY A 440 -9.25 0.43 -0.63
N ASN A 441 -9.18 1.52 0.14
CA ASN A 441 -9.77 1.62 1.47
C ASN A 441 -11.01 2.52 1.45
N SER A 442 -11.39 3.09 2.59
CA SER A 442 -12.59 3.96 2.68
C SER A 442 -12.30 5.45 2.43
N ALA A 443 -11.08 5.80 2.05
CA ALA A 443 -10.64 7.16 1.83
C ALA A 443 -10.23 7.32 0.36
N ASN A 444 -10.21 8.56 -0.12
CA ASN A 444 -9.84 8.86 -1.49
C ASN A 444 -8.43 8.31 -1.83
N ASN A 445 -8.38 7.30 -2.69
CA ASN A 445 -7.18 6.62 -3.14
C ASN A 445 -6.86 7.00 -4.60
N ARG A 446 -5.56 7.05 -4.92
CA ARG A 446 -5.08 6.92 -6.29
C ARG A 446 -4.56 5.49 -6.46
N LEU A 447 -5.22 4.71 -7.32
CA LEU A 447 -4.90 3.32 -7.60
C LEU A 447 -4.42 3.19 -9.04
N SER A 448 -3.27 2.54 -9.26
CA SER A 448 -2.72 2.33 -10.60
C SER A 448 -2.27 0.89 -10.82
N GLY A 449 -2.73 0.26 -11.89
CA GLY A 449 -2.35 -1.12 -12.27
C GLY A 449 -0.98 -1.20 -12.94
N LEU A 450 -0.66 -0.19 -13.77
CA LEU A 450 0.51 -0.07 -14.62
C LEU A 450 0.45 -0.91 -15.90
N ALA A 451 0.91 -2.17 -15.86
CA ALA A 451 0.85 -3.03 -17.04
C ALA A 451 0.38 -4.42 -16.63
N GLY A 452 -0.41 -5.07 -17.47
CA GLY A 452 -1.04 -6.33 -17.09
C GLY A 452 -2.52 -6.26 -17.43
N ASN A 453 -3.32 -7.23 -17.01
CA ASN A 453 -4.77 -7.07 -17.01
C ASN A 453 -5.20 -6.99 -15.56
N ASP A 454 -5.44 -5.78 -15.09
CA ASP A 454 -5.61 -5.46 -13.68
C ASP A 454 -7.08 -5.46 -13.28
N THR A 455 -7.35 -5.77 -12.01
CA THR A 455 -8.65 -5.57 -11.38
C THR A 455 -8.49 -4.59 -10.23
N ILE A 456 -9.04 -3.39 -10.38
CA ILE A 456 -8.91 -2.30 -9.42
C ILE A 456 -10.29 -2.03 -8.82
N ASN A 457 -10.37 -1.98 -7.49
CA ASN A 457 -11.56 -1.61 -6.72
C ASN A 457 -11.23 -0.41 -5.82
N GLY A 458 -11.87 0.73 -6.02
CA GLY A 458 -11.67 1.96 -5.25
C GLY A 458 -12.14 1.83 -3.82
N GLY A 459 -13.36 1.34 -3.63
CA GLY A 459 -13.96 1.12 -2.32
C GLY A 459 -14.94 2.22 -1.98
N LEU A 460 -14.68 2.96 -0.90
CA LEU A 460 -15.44 4.18 -0.60
C LEU A 460 -14.54 5.38 -0.82
N GLY A 461 -15.12 6.51 -1.18
CA GLY A 461 -14.38 7.76 -1.29
C GLY A 461 -14.35 8.22 -2.74
N ASN A 462 -13.69 9.33 -3.00
CA ASN A 462 -13.53 9.81 -4.37
C ASN A 462 -12.19 9.33 -4.91
N ASP A 463 -12.19 8.22 -5.63
CA ASP A 463 -11.00 7.52 -6.06
C ASP A 463 -10.59 7.88 -7.48
N THR A 464 -9.32 7.69 -7.78
CA THR A 464 -8.79 7.78 -9.15
C THR A 464 -8.18 6.43 -9.53
N LEU A 465 -8.78 5.76 -10.50
CA LEU A 465 -8.43 4.42 -10.95
C LEU A 465 -7.78 4.52 -12.33
N ASP A 466 -6.57 3.96 -12.45
CA ASP A 466 -5.72 4.03 -13.63
C ASP A 466 -5.13 2.65 -13.92
N GLY A 467 -5.86 1.82 -14.69
CA GLY A 467 -5.42 0.48 -15.07
C GLY A 467 -4.04 0.48 -15.74
N GLY A 468 -3.77 1.50 -16.55
CA GLY A 468 -2.57 1.58 -17.36
C GLY A 468 -2.71 0.71 -18.61
N THR A 469 -1.62 0.11 -19.08
CA THR A 469 -1.66 -0.70 -20.29
C THR A 469 -2.20 -2.08 -19.99
N GLY A 470 -3.34 -2.44 -20.56
CA GLY A 470 -3.98 -3.68 -20.17
C GLY A 470 -5.33 -3.83 -20.79
N ALA A 471 -6.01 -4.95 -20.56
CA ALA A 471 -7.47 -4.93 -20.59
C ALA A 471 -7.93 -4.99 -19.13
N ASP A 472 -8.20 -3.83 -18.56
CA ASP A 472 -8.35 -3.68 -17.11
C ASP A 472 -9.81 -3.60 -16.69
N ARG A 473 -10.10 -4.05 -15.47
CA ARG A 473 -11.42 -3.94 -14.85
C ARG A 473 -11.33 -2.97 -13.67
N MET A 474 -12.05 -1.86 -13.74
CA MET A 474 -12.05 -0.83 -12.71
C MET A 474 -13.44 -0.67 -12.11
N ASP A 475 -13.52 -0.70 -10.79
CA ASP A 475 -14.74 -0.52 -10.01
C ASP A 475 -14.52 0.60 -9.00
N GLY A 476 -15.13 1.77 -9.18
CA GLY A 476 -14.89 2.93 -8.31
C GLY A 476 -15.50 2.71 -6.92
N GLY A 477 -16.73 2.20 -6.88
CA GLY A 477 -17.45 1.93 -5.65
C GLY A 477 -18.45 3.04 -5.33
N ASP A 478 -18.43 3.55 -4.09
CA ASP A 478 -19.34 4.62 -3.65
C ASP A 478 -18.65 5.99 -3.69
N ASN A 479 -19.43 7.06 -3.93
CA ASN A 479 -19.01 8.46 -4.14
C ASN A 479 -18.43 8.70 -5.56
N ASN A 480 -17.76 9.85 -5.78
CA ASN A 480 -17.47 10.32 -7.14
C ASN A 480 -16.06 9.88 -7.57
N ASP A 481 -16.01 8.98 -8.53
CA ASP A 481 -14.77 8.37 -8.99
C ASP A 481 -14.33 8.84 -10.38
N LEU A 482 -13.02 8.77 -10.62
CA LEU A 482 -12.39 9.02 -11.90
C LEU A 482 -11.75 7.74 -12.44
N TYR A 483 -12.24 7.27 -13.58
CA TYR A 483 -11.69 6.13 -14.31
C TYR A 483 -10.86 6.63 -15.49
N ILE A 484 -9.59 6.23 -15.56
CA ILE A 484 -8.70 6.53 -16.70
C ILE A 484 -8.68 5.31 -17.61
N VAL A 485 -9.19 5.46 -18.83
CA VAL A 485 -9.30 4.39 -19.82
C VAL A 485 -8.37 4.68 -20.99
N ASP A 486 -7.43 3.79 -21.26
CA ASP A 486 -6.47 3.95 -22.36
C ASP A 486 -6.43 2.76 -23.34
N ASN A 487 -7.12 1.67 -22.99
CA ASN A 487 -7.26 0.50 -23.82
C ASN A 487 -8.73 0.21 -24.14
N ALA A 488 -8.98 -0.27 -25.36
CA ALA A 488 -10.33 -0.66 -25.79
C ALA A 488 -10.89 -1.88 -25.05
N GLY A 489 -10.03 -2.63 -24.34
CA GLY A 489 -10.40 -3.74 -23.48
C GLY A 489 -10.77 -3.33 -22.05
N ASP A 490 -10.57 -2.07 -21.67
CA ASP A 490 -10.86 -1.60 -20.32
C ASP A 490 -12.36 -1.56 -20.06
N ILE A 491 -12.74 -1.91 -18.83
CA ILE A 491 -14.11 -1.93 -18.36
C ILE A 491 -14.20 -1.16 -17.05
N ALA A 492 -14.73 0.06 -17.12
CA ALA A 492 -15.20 0.80 -15.96
C ALA A 492 -16.60 0.32 -15.58
N THR A 493 -16.78 -0.03 -14.31
CA THR A 493 -18.08 -0.39 -13.70
C THR A 493 -18.28 0.41 -12.44
N GLU A 494 -19.54 0.70 -12.13
CA GLU A 494 -19.92 1.27 -10.83
C GLU A 494 -20.82 0.25 -10.12
N VAL A 495 -20.26 -0.43 -9.12
CA VAL A 495 -20.99 -1.32 -8.22
C VAL A 495 -21.05 -0.68 -6.84
N PHE A 496 -22.15 0.04 -6.56
CA PHE A 496 -22.36 0.65 -5.24
C PHE A 496 -22.64 -0.39 -4.15
N GLY A 497 -21.99 -0.23 -3.00
CA GLY A 497 -22.15 -1.06 -1.81
C GLY A 497 -23.32 -0.61 -0.92
N ASP A 498 -23.67 0.68 -0.97
CA ASP A 498 -24.77 1.28 -0.24
C ASP A 498 -25.70 2.15 -1.12
N ALA A 499 -26.57 2.97 -0.50
CA ALA A 499 -27.63 3.71 -1.19
C ALA A 499 -27.20 5.10 -1.71
N LEU A 500 -25.93 5.51 -1.55
CA LEU A 500 -25.52 6.90 -1.78
C LEU A 500 -24.93 7.19 -3.16
N GLY A 501 -24.34 6.23 -3.87
CA GLY A 501 -23.87 6.37 -5.27
C GLY A 501 -22.93 7.57 -5.55
N GLY A 502 -22.45 7.64 -6.78
CA GLY A 502 -21.53 8.67 -7.27
C GLY A 502 -22.11 9.53 -8.39
N VAL A 503 -21.37 10.59 -8.75
CA VAL A 503 -21.33 11.15 -10.10
C VAL A 503 -19.96 10.85 -10.67
N ASP A 504 -19.91 9.82 -11.50
CA ASP A 504 -18.65 9.24 -11.93
C ASP A 504 -18.20 9.77 -13.28
N THR A 505 -16.87 9.82 -13.46
CA THR A 505 -16.26 10.32 -14.69
C THR A 505 -15.32 9.30 -15.30
N VAL A 506 -15.59 8.93 -16.55
CA VAL A 506 -14.64 8.20 -17.39
C VAL A 506 -13.87 9.20 -18.24
N GLN A 507 -12.55 9.23 -18.07
CA GLN A 507 -11.64 9.92 -18.97
C GLN A 507 -11.01 8.89 -19.91
N SER A 508 -11.41 8.89 -21.19
CA SER A 508 -11.00 7.87 -22.14
C SER A 508 -10.14 8.42 -23.27
N SER A 509 -8.97 7.82 -23.52
CA SER A 509 -8.13 8.13 -24.70
C SER A 509 -8.41 7.21 -25.91
N VAL A 510 -9.41 6.34 -25.79
CA VAL A 510 -9.93 5.46 -26.84
C VAL A 510 -11.42 5.73 -27.07
N SER A 511 -12.02 5.07 -28.07
CA SER A 511 -13.48 5.13 -28.19
C SER A 511 -14.12 4.34 -27.06
N TYR A 512 -15.13 4.90 -26.40
CA TYR A 512 -15.69 4.31 -25.20
C TYR A 512 -17.22 4.44 -25.13
N THR A 513 -17.84 3.42 -24.53
CA THR A 513 -19.27 3.39 -24.23
C THR A 513 -19.42 3.26 -22.73
N LEU A 514 -20.15 4.18 -22.10
CA LEU A 514 -20.39 4.14 -20.66
C LEU A 514 -21.18 2.87 -20.30
N SER A 515 -20.67 2.12 -19.33
CA SER A 515 -21.43 1.09 -18.63
C SER A 515 -22.63 1.71 -17.92
N ALA A 516 -23.57 0.89 -17.47
CA ALA A 516 -24.67 1.38 -16.65
C ALA A 516 -24.15 2.11 -15.39
N ASN A 517 -24.96 3.04 -14.90
CA ASN A 517 -24.73 3.90 -13.73
C ASN A 517 -23.74 5.05 -13.94
N LEU A 518 -22.69 4.90 -14.74
CA LEU A 518 -21.75 6.01 -15.00
C LEU A 518 -22.41 7.23 -15.69
N GLU A 519 -22.15 8.44 -15.21
CA GLU A 519 -22.76 9.68 -15.73
C GLU A 519 -21.90 10.41 -16.76
N ASN A 520 -20.59 10.57 -16.52
CA ASN A 520 -19.77 11.49 -17.31
C ASN A 520 -18.75 10.74 -18.17
N LEU A 521 -18.64 11.13 -19.44
CA LEU A 521 -17.59 10.70 -20.36
C LEU A 521 -16.82 11.91 -20.89
N THR A 522 -15.51 11.90 -20.75
CA THR A 522 -14.62 12.89 -21.38
C THR A 522 -13.62 12.17 -22.27
N LEU A 523 -13.66 12.47 -23.57
CA LEU A 523 -12.71 11.95 -24.54
C LEU A 523 -11.40 12.74 -24.45
N ALA A 524 -10.32 12.06 -24.12
CA ALA A 524 -8.97 12.57 -24.03
C ALA A 524 -8.15 12.26 -25.30
N GLY A 525 -7.06 13.00 -25.50
CA GLY A 525 -6.15 12.78 -26.63
C GLY A 525 -6.55 13.52 -27.91
N PHE A 526 -5.88 13.16 -29.01
CA PHE A 526 -5.95 13.87 -30.30
C PHE A 526 -6.52 13.03 -31.44
N GLY A 527 -6.88 11.78 -31.17
CA GLY A 527 -7.44 10.87 -32.17
C GLY A 527 -8.92 11.14 -32.41
N ALA A 528 -9.42 10.75 -33.58
CA ALA A 528 -10.85 10.70 -33.87
C ALA A 528 -11.47 9.47 -33.16
N ILE A 529 -11.74 9.64 -31.88
CA ILE A 529 -12.37 8.64 -31.00
C ILE A 529 -13.83 9.01 -30.78
N ASN A 530 -14.64 8.04 -30.36
CA ASN A 530 -16.09 8.18 -30.26
C ASN A 530 -16.56 7.94 -28.83
N GLY A 531 -17.68 8.55 -28.47
CA GLY A 531 -18.28 8.45 -27.16
C GLY A 531 -19.73 7.98 -27.25
N THR A 532 -20.15 7.12 -26.34
CA THR A 532 -21.55 6.71 -26.23
C THR A 532 -21.94 6.68 -24.76
N GLY A 533 -23.06 7.32 -24.42
CA GLY A 533 -23.66 7.30 -23.10
C GLY A 533 -24.35 5.98 -22.78
N ASN A 534 -25.28 6.02 -21.84
CA ASN A 534 -26.11 4.91 -21.40
C ASN A 534 -27.58 5.37 -21.28
N ALA A 535 -28.38 4.78 -20.40
CA ALA A 535 -29.80 5.11 -20.27
C ALA A 535 -30.10 6.20 -19.21
N ARG A 536 -29.07 6.82 -18.64
CA ARG A 536 -29.16 7.91 -17.65
C ARG A 536 -28.81 9.23 -18.33
N GLY A 537 -29.14 10.35 -17.70
CA GLY A 537 -28.65 11.65 -18.18
C GLY A 537 -27.13 11.74 -18.05
N ASN A 538 -26.44 11.75 -19.18
CA ASN A 538 -25.00 11.74 -19.28
C ASN A 538 -24.42 13.14 -19.59
N VAL A 539 -23.18 13.38 -19.16
CA VAL A 539 -22.37 14.49 -19.66
C VAL A 539 -21.27 13.94 -20.55
N ILE A 540 -21.31 14.23 -21.85
CA ILE A 540 -20.36 13.71 -22.83
C ILE A 540 -19.58 14.88 -23.43
N ASN A 541 -18.27 14.91 -23.19
CA ASN A 541 -17.35 15.88 -23.77
C ASN A 541 -16.45 15.19 -24.82
N GLY A 542 -16.55 15.61 -26.07
CA GLY A 542 -15.64 15.25 -27.14
C GLY A 542 -14.26 15.89 -27.01
N ASN A 543 -13.40 15.63 -27.99
CA ASN A 543 -12.06 16.18 -28.07
C ASN A 543 -11.92 17.16 -29.26
N GLY A 544 -10.70 17.40 -29.74
CA GLY A 544 -10.45 18.34 -30.84
C GLY A 544 -10.47 17.72 -32.24
N ALA A 545 -10.86 16.45 -32.36
CA ALA A 545 -10.97 15.72 -33.62
C ALA A 545 -12.43 15.39 -33.91
N ASN A 546 -12.73 15.01 -35.15
CA ASN A 546 -14.09 14.64 -35.54
C ASN A 546 -14.58 13.42 -34.75
N ASN A 547 -15.50 13.64 -33.82
CA ASN A 547 -16.09 12.62 -32.95
C ASN A 547 -17.49 12.20 -33.44
N SER A 548 -17.84 10.93 -33.21
CA SER A 548 -19.23 10.47 -33.19
C SER A 548 -19.65 10.32 -31.73
N LEU A 549 -20.60 11.14 -31.29
CA LEU A 549 -21.11 11.16 -29.92
C LEU A 549 -22.59 10.77 -29.90
N SER A 550 -22.99 9.93 -28.95
CA SER A 550 -24.39 9.51 -28.77
C SER A 550 -24.77 9.51 -27.29
N GLY A 551 -25.84 10.21 -26.92
CA GLY A 551 -26.37 10.23 -25.55
C GLY A 551 -27.14 8.94 -25.19
N LEU A 552 -28.02 8.51 -26.09
CA LEU A 552 -28.95 7.36 -25.98
C LEU A 552 -30.26 7.71 -25.26
N ASP A 553 -30.52 7.23 -24.04
CA ASP A 553 -31.73 7.61 -23.30
C ASP A 553 -31.30 8.46 -22.11
N GLY A 554 -32.09 9.47 -21.73
CA GLY A 554 -31.73 10.36 -20.63
C GLY A 554 -31.76 11.81 -21.08
N ASN A 555 -31.65 12.75 -20.13
CA ASN A 555 -31.46 14.15 -20.50
C ASN A 555 -29.96 14.41 -20.54
N ASP A 556 -29.38 14.38 -21.72
CA ASP A 556 -27.94 14.40 -21.92
C ASP A 556 -27.41 15.83 -22.13
N THR A 557 -26.17 16.06 -21.71
CA THR A 557 -25.41 17.27 -22.06
C THR A 557 -24.22 16.84 -22.89
N ILE A 558 -24.23 17.17 -24.18
CA ILE A 558 -23.20 16.72 -25.13
C ILE A 558 -22.48 17.93 -25.71
N ASN A 559 -21.15 17.92 -25.64
CA ASN A 559 -20.27 18.91 -26.25
C ASN A 559 -19.33 18.23 -27.24
N GLY A 560 -19.41 18.55 -28.53
CA GLY A 560 -18.54 18.02 -29.59
C GLY A 560 -17.08 18.44 -29.44
N GLY A 561 -16.86 19.70 -29.05
CA GLY A 561 -15.53 20.28 -28.90
C GLY A 561 -15.07 20.99 -30.17
N SER A 562 -14.07 20.45 -30.86
CA SER A 562 -13.64 20.99 -32.16
C SER A 562 -13.54 19.86 -33.17
N GLY A 563 -13.66 20.18 -34.44
CA GLY A 563 -13.73 19.16 -35.48
C GLY A 563 -15.11 19.17 -36.11
N ASN A 564 -15.34 18.32 -37.10
CA ASN A 564 -16.66 18.15 -37.67
C ASN A 564 -17.32 16.94 -37.00
N ASP A 565 -18.13 17.21 -35.99
CA ASP A 565 -18.68 16.20 -35.10
C ASP A 565 -20.04 15.71 -35.58
N THR A 566 -20.35 14.46 -35.25
CA THR A 566 -21.70 13.89 -35.42
C THR A 566 -22.26 13.58 -34.05
N ILE A 567 -23.28 14.33 -33.63
CA ILE A 567 -23.88 14.22 -32.31
C ILE A 567 -25.33 13.77 -32.44
N ILE A 568 -25.68 12.73 -31.67
CA ILE A 568 -27.05 12.25 -31.50
C ILE A 568 -27.37 12.37 -30.00
N GLY A 569 -28.35 13.19 -29.63
CA GLY A 569 -28.88 13.26 -28.26
C GLY A 569 -29.52 11.93 -27.88
N GLY A 570 -30.67 11.65 -28.48
CA GLY A 570 -31.37 10.38 -28.35
C GLY A 570 -32.79 10.60 -27.81
N ASN A 571 -33.18 9.92 -26.75
CA ASN A 571 -34.46 10.11 -26.08
C ASN A 571 -34.26 10.92 -24.81
N GLY A 572 -35.03 11.98 -24.62
CA GLY A 572 -34.96 12.87 -23.46
C GLY A 572 -34.80 14.31 -23.91
N ASN A 573 -34.69 15.23 -22.96
CA ASN A 573 -34.48 16.64 -23.28
C ASN A 573 -32.98 16.93 -23.23
N ASP A 574 -32.35 16.99 -24.38
CA ASP A 574 -30.89 17.07 -24.49
C ASP A 574 -30.39 18.51 -24.63
N SER A 575 -29.19 18.77 -24.13
CA SER A 575 -28.44 20.01 -24.34
C SER A 575 -27.22 19.71 -25.19
N ILE A 576 -27.26 20.11 -26.46
CA ILE A 576 -26.23 19.80 -27.45
C ILE A 576 -25.45 21.07 -27.83
N ASP A 577 -24.12 20.99 -27.79
CA ASP A 577 -23.18 21.99 -28.30
C ASP A 577 -22.25 21.30 -29.29
N GLY A 578 -22.31 21.67 -30.57
CA GLY A 578 -21.39 21.14 -31.58
C GLY A 578 -19.95 21.62 -31.37
N GLY A 579 -19.80 22.83 -30.82
CA GLY A 579 -18.50 23.46 -30.69
C GLY A 579 -18.03 24.08 -32.00
N ALA A 580 -16.76 23.89 -32.35
CA ALA A 580 -16.16 24.53 -33.52
C ALA A 580 -15.96 23.54 -34.67
N GLY A 581 -16.56 23.82 -35.83
CA GLY A 581 -16.44 23.01 -37.03
C GLY A 581 -17.78 22.93 -37.74
N ASN A 582 -17.91 22.07 -38.75
CA ASN A 582 -19.19 21.89 -39.42
C ASN A 582 -19.85 20.62 -38.87
N ASP A 583 -20.76 20.80 -37.92
CA ASP A 583 -21.29 19.70 -37.14
C ASP A 583 -22.61 19.16 -37.68
N SER A 584 -22.90 17.90 -37.38
CA SER A 584 -24.19 17.25 -37.65
C SER A 584 -24.84 16.90 -36.33
N LEU A 585 -25.82 17.70 -35.92
CA LEU A 585 -26.48 17.61 -34.62
C LEU A 585 -27.91 17.07 -34.79
N ASN A 586 -28.25 16.02 -34.06
CA ASN A 586 -29.58 15.43 -34.03
C ASN A 586 -30.05 15.30 -32.59
N GLY A 587 -31.12 15.99 -32.20
CA GLY A 587 -31.68 15.98 -30.86
C GLY A 587 -32.33 14.64 -30.57
N GLY A 588 -33.28 14.25 -31.41
CA GLY A 588 -33.92 12.95 -31.32
C GLY A 588 -35.36 13.10 -30.86
N ALA A 589 -35.72 12.52 -29.72
CA ALA A 589 -37.05 12.62 -29.17
C ALA A 589 -37.02 13.35 -27.83
N GLY A 590 -37.78 14.43 -27.69
CA GLY A 590 -37.82 15.26 -26.50
C GLY A 590 -37.76 16.73 -26.87
N GLY A 591 -37.67 17.62 -25.87
CA GLY A 591 -37.50 19.05 -26.10
C GLY A 591 -36.04 19.43 -26.00
N ASP A 592 -35.35 19.45 -27.13
CA ASP A 592 -33.89 19.57 -27.18
C ASP A 592 -33.45 21.03 -27.29
N THR A 593 -32.27 21.33 -26.76
CA THR A 593 -31.64 22.64 -26.84
C THR A 593 -30.26 22.54 -27.50
N PHE A 594 -30.12 23.19 -28.66
CA PHE A 594 -28.86 23.29 -29.38
C PHE A 594 -28.24 24.66 -29.11
N LYS A 595 -26.99 24.70 -28.65
CA LYS A 595 -26.24 25.94 -28.52
C LYS A 595 -25.65 26.32 -29.87
N GLY A 596 -25.92 27.54 -30.30
CA GLY A 596 -25.36 28.11 -31.50
C GLY A 596 -23.85 28.34 -31.34
N SER A 597 -23.05 27.57 -32.05
CA SER A 597 -21.60 27.57 -31.99
C SER A 597 -20.98 28.00 -33.34
N ALA A 598 -19.69 27.75 -33.56
CA ALA A 598 -18.97 28.27 -34.73
C ALA A 598 -18.86 27.22 -35.83
N GLY A 599 -19.11 27.64 -37.07
CA GLY A 599 -19.04 26.82 -38.27
C GLY A 599 -20.40 26.67 -38.94
N ASN A 600 -20.51 25.74 -39.89
CA ASN A 600 -21.75 25.52 -40.63
C ASN A 600 -22.41 24.23 -40.18
N ASP A 601 -23.39 24.36 -39.29
CA ASP A 601 -23.93 23.22 -38.57
C ASP A 601 -25.27 22.78 -39.16
N ASN A 602 -25.47 21.48 -39.27
CA ASN A 602 -26.75 20.88 -39.62
C ASN A 602 -27.44 20.46 -38.33
N ILE A 603 -28.51 21.16 -37.95
CA ILE A 603 -29.26 20.93 -36.72
C ILE A 603 -30.60 20.31 -37.08
N ASN A 604 -30.85 19.11 -36.55
CA ASN A 604 -32.15 18.45 -36.60
C ASN A 604 -32.70 18.32 -35.18
N GLY A 605 -33.77 19.04 -34.84
CA GLY A 605 -34.39 18.93 -33.51
C GLY A 605 -34.99 17.54 -33.29
N GLY A 606 -35.83 17.11 -34.24
CA GLY A 606 -36.38 15.76 -34.24
C GLY A 606 -37.85 15.78 -33.86
N ASP A 607 -38.23 15.01 -32.86
CA ASP A 607 -39.59 14.90 -32.35
C ASP A 607 -39.70 15.64 -31.01
N GLY A 608 -40.49 16.71 -30.95
CA GLY A 608 -40.77 17.40 -29.69
C GLY A 608 -40.88 18.90 -29.89
N PHE A 609 -40.41 19.69 -28.93
CA PHE A 609 -40.36 21.14 -29.06
C PHE A 609 -38.92 21.59 -28.85
N ASP A 610 -38.25 21.94 -29.95
CA ASP A 610 -36.81 22.09 -29.96
C ASP A 610 -36.40 23.57 -30.05
N THR A 611 -35.24 23.87 -29.46
CA THR A 611 -34.70 25.22 -29.35
C THR A 611 -33.29 25.29 -29.91
N ALA A 612 -33.06 26.16 -30.89
CA ALA A 612 -31.73 26.62 -31.27
C ALA A 612 -31.43 27.96 -30.57
N ASP A 613 -30.46 27.96 -29.66
CA ASP A 613 -30.09 29.09 -28.82
C ASP A 613 -28.80 29.77 -29.29
N TYR A 614 -28.95 30.93 -29.93
CA TYR A 614 -27.88 31.81 -30.38
C TYR A 614 -27.67 33.02 -29.46
N SER A 615 -28.24 32.99 -28.25
CA SER A 615 -28.24 34.14 -27.32
C SER A 615 -26.84 34.62 -26.91
N GLN A 616 -25.82 33.77 -27.06
CA GLN A 616 -24.42 34.09 -26.73
C GLN A 616 -23.60 34.57 -27.94
N LEU A 617 -24.17 34.61 -29.15
CA LEU A 617 -23.48 35.10 -30.35
C LEU A 617 -23.74 36.60 -30.61
N GLY A 618 -23.14 37.13 -31.67
CA GLY A 618 -23.48 38.47 -32.17
C GLY A 618 -24.85 38.47 -32.88
N GLN A 619 -25.02 39.44 -33.78
CA GLN A 619 -26.21 39.52 -34.64
C GLN A 619 -26.39 38.22 -35.45
N ILE A 620 -27.63 37.76 -35.56
CA ILE A 620 -28.00 36.67 -36.48
C ILE A 620 -29.05 37.13 -37.50
N THR A 621 -29.06 36.47 -38.66
CA THR A 621 -30.16 36.56 -39.64
C THR A 621 -30.78 35.18 -39.83
N LEU A 622 -32.08 35.06 -39.58
CA LEU A 622 -32.86 33.84 -39.83
C LEU A 622 -33.49 33.97 -41.22
N SER A 623 -33.01 33.17 -42.18
CA SER A 623 -33.39 33.24 -43.59
C SER A 623 -34.08 31.97 -44.09
N GLY A 624 -35.00 32.13 -45.05
CA GLY A 624 -35.60 31.02 -45.80
C GLY A 624 -36.32 29.98 -44.93
N VAL A 625 -36.05 28.69 -45.18
CA VAL A 625 -36.67 27.55 -44.48
C VAL A 625 -35.82 27.02 -43.31
N GLY A 626 -35.18 27.93 -42.56
CA GLY A 626 -34.39 27.57 -41.37
C GLY A 626 -32.89 27.76 -41.49
N THR A 627 -32.39 28.61 -42.40
CA THR A 627 -30.97 28.96 -42.42
C THR A 627 -30.68 30.07 -41.41
N VAL A 628 -29.70 29.91 -40.53
CA VAL A 628 -29.24 30.96 -39.61
C VAL A 628 -27.86 31.44 -40.01
N GLN A 629 -27.76 32.66 -40.53
CA GLN A 629 -26.49 33.32 -40.81
C GLN A 629 -25.99 34.03 -39.55
N LYS A 630 -24.80 33.65 -39.08
CA LYS A 630 -24.14 34.24 -37.92
C LYS A 630 -23.20 35.37 -38.36
N ALA A 631 -23.28 36.55 -37.74
CA ALA A 631 -22.37 37.66 -38.04
C ALA A 631 -20.94 37.36 -37.56
N GLY A 632 -19.93 38.08 -38.06
CA GLY A 632 -18.54 37.94 -37.60
C GLY A 632 -17.78 36.74 -38.16
N GLY A 633 -18.34 36.03 -39.15
CA GLY A 633 -17.66 34.91 -39.81
C GLY A 633 -17.77 33.58 -39.09
N PHE A 634 -18.72 33.44 -38.15
CA PHE A 634 -18.99 32.18 -37.43
C PHE A 634 -19.75 31.13 -38.25
N GLY A 635 -19.93 31.31 -39.56
CA GLY A 635 -20.61 30.35 -40.44
C GLY A 635 -22.12 30.49 -40.51
N GLN A 636 -22.79 29.48 -41.06
CA GLN A 636 -24.21 29.40 -41.34
C GLN A 636 -24.79 28.05 -40.93
N ASP A 637 -25.86 28.05 -40.16
CA ASP A 637 -26.50 26.81 -39.73
C ASP A 637 -27.75 26.52 -40.53
N GLN A 638 -28.06 25.23 -40.67
CA GLN A 638 -29.28 24.72 -41.27
C GLN A 638 -30.11 24.05 -40.19
N LEU A 639 -31.26 24.65 -39.87
CA LEU A 639 -32.21 24.14 -38.90
C LEU A 639 -33.28 23.31 -39.62
N PHE A 640 -33.53 22.11 -39.10
CA PHE A 640 -34.60 21.22 -39.51
C PHE A 640 -35.37 20.76 -38.28
N ARG A 641 -36.71 20.85 -38.32
CA ARG A 641 -37.59 20.50 -37.18
C ARG A 641 -37.15 21.18 -35.87
N VAL A 642 -37.05 22.51 -35.90
CA VAL A 642 -36.76 23.34 -34.72
C VAL A 642 -37.85 24.39 -34.60
N GLU A 643 -38.54 24.43 -33.47
CA GLU A 643 -39.71 25.29 -33.25
C GLU A 643 -39.36 26.63 -32.59
N ARG A 644 -38.18 26.76 -31.96
CA ARG A 644 -37.74 27.99 -31.31
C ARG A 644 -36.32 28.38 -31.71
N VAL A 645 -36.14 29.64 -32.09
CA VAL A 645 -34.83 30.25 -32.31
C VAL A 645 -34.69 31.45 -31.37
N ILE A 646 -33.60 31.47 -30.60
CA ILE A 646 -33.31 32.56 -29.66
C ILE A 646 -32.10 33.34 -30.15
N ALA A 647 -32.28 34.62 -30.44
CA ALA A 647 -31.18 35.53 -30.76
C ALA A 647 -30.63 36.22 -29.50
N ASN A 648 -29.47 36.87 -29.61
CA ASN A 648 -28.90 37.66 -28.52
C ASN A 648 -29.68 38.96 -28.31
N ALA A 649 -30.30 39.12 -27.14
CA ALA A 649 -31.05 40.33 -26.74
C ALA A 649 -30.22 41.63 -26.72
N SER A 650 -28.90 41.53 -26.65
CA SER A 650 -27.98 42.68 -26.66
C SER A 650 -27.42 43.00 -28.04
N ALA A 651 -27.57 42.09 -29.02
CA ALA A 651 -27.15 42.33 -30.38
C ALA A 651 -28.25 43.08 -31.11
N ALA A 652 -27.94 44.29 -31.58
CA ALA A 652 -28.89 45.04 -32.41
C ALA A 652 -28.98 44.42 -33.82
N ASN A 653 -30.16 44.57 -34.42
CA ASN A 653 -30.47 44.20 -35.79
C ASN A 653 -30.56 42.69 -36.04
N ASN A 654 -30.95 41.88 -35.04
CA ASN A 654 -31.31 40.50 -35.32
C ASN A 654 -32.47 40.48 -36.33
N THR A 655 -32.29 39.82 -37.47
CA THR A 655 -33.18 40.00 -38.63
C THR A 655 -33.84 38.68 -39.02
N ILE A 656 -35.16 38.70 -39.25
CA ILE A 656 -35.88 37.64 -39.96
C ILE A 656 -35.91 38.04 -41.44
N ASP A 657 -35.29 37.26 -42.33
CA ASP A 657 -35.23 37.53 -43.77
C ASP A 657 -35.97 36.46 -44.57
N ALA A 658 -37.21 36.75 -44.92
CA ALA A 658 -38.06 35.87 -45.70
C ALA A 658 -38.06 36.22 -47.21
N SER A 659 -37.20 37.13 -47.68
CA SER A 659 -37.21 37.65 -49.06
C SER A 659 -36.98 36.56 -50.13
N ALA A 660 -36.24 35.52 -49.76
CA ALA A 660 -35.95 34.36 -50.62
C ALA A 660 -36.96 33.21 -50.48
N SER A 661 -38.15 33.46 -49.91
CA SER A 661 -39.20 32.43 -49.73
C SER A 661 -39.76 31.90 -51.06
N LEU A 662 -40.30 30.68 -51.01
CA LEU A 662 -40.93 30.04 -52.17
C LEU A 662 -42.15 30.85 -52.66
N PRO A 663 -42.44 30.85 -53.98
CA PRO A 663 -43.60 31.57 -54.52
C PRO A 663 -44.92 31.16 -53.85
N GLY A 664 -45.69 32.15 -53.39
CA GLY A 664 -47.00 31.97 -52.75
C GLY A 664 -46.96 31.69 -51.24
N VAL A 665 -45.77 31.59 -50.65
CA VAL A 665 -45.58 31.57 -49.18
C VAL A 665 -45.64 33.00 -48.66
N PHE A 666 -46.41 33.22 -47.60
CA PHE A 666 -46.47 34.48 -46.88
C PHE A 666 -46.21 34.24 -45.38
N ILE A 667 -45.70 35.25 -44.69
CA ILE A 667 -45.38 35.20 -43.26
C ILE A 667 -46.38 35.99 -42.41
N ASN A 668 -46.65 35.48 -41.21
CA ASN A 668 -47.18 36.31 -40.13
C ASN A 668 -46.09 36.42 -39.05
N VAL A 669 -45.63 37.63 -38.78
CA VAL A 669 -44.65 37.93 -37.74
C VAL A 669 -45.26 38.87 -36.73
N ASN A 670 -45.03 38.59 -35.46
CA ASN A 670 -45.33 39.50 -34.38
C ASN A 670 -44.20 39.45 -33.36
N LEU A 671 -43.29 40.43 -33.45
CA LEU A 671 -42.10 40.51 -32.62
C LEU A 671 -42.48 40.71 -31.14
N GLN A 672 -43.55 41.47 -30.86
CA GLN A 672 -44.07 41.68 -29.50
C GLN A 672 -44.47 40.38 -28.79
N THR A 673 -45.00 39.40 -29.54
CA THR A 673 -45.40 38.07 -29.05
C THR A 673 -44.39 36.98 -29.41
N GLN A 674 -43.29 37.34 -30.07
CA GLN A 674 -42.21 36.45 -30.50
C GLN A 674 -42.71 35.31 -31.41
N SER A 675 -43.75 35.57 -32.21
CA SER A 675 -44.35 34.57 -33.09
C SER A 675 -44.00 34.81 -34.55
N LEU A 676 -43.65 33.73 -35.25
CA LEU A 676 -43.39 33.68 -36.68
C LEU A 676 -44.14 32.49 -37.25
N SER A 677 -44.87 32.67 -38.35
CA SER A 677 -45.44 31.56 -39.11
C SER A 677 -45.22 31.74 -40.59
N ALA A 678 -44.78 30.69 -41.28
CA ALA A 678 -44.76 30.61 -42.73
C ALA A 678 -45.98 29.83 -43.21
N ASN A 679 -46.79 30.44 -44.06
CA ASN A 679 -48.08 29.92 -44.49
C ASN A 679 -48.03 29.52 -45.96
N ASN A 680 -48.83 28.52 -46.34
CA ASN A 680 -48.84 27.95 -47.70
C ASN A 680 -47.50 27.37 -48.18
N VAL A 681 -46.67 26.87 -47.25
CA VAL A 681 -45.41 26.22 -47.60
C VAL A 681 -45.71 24.96 -48.44
N PRO A 682 -45.21 24.87 -49.69
CA PRO A 682 -45.51 23.74 -50.57
C PRO A 682 -45.18 22.40 -49.94
N GLY A 683 -46.19 21.53 -49.80
CA GLY A 683 -46.04 20.20 -49.19
C GLY A 683 -46.02 20.15 -47.66
N LEU A 684 -45.92 21.29 -46.97
CA LEU A 684 -45.82 21.37 -45.51
C LEU A 684 -46.95 22.18 -44.83
N GLY A 685 -47.67 23.01 -45.58
CA GLY A 685 -48.82 23.76 -45.06
C GLY A 685 -48.39 24.99 -44.24
N VAL A 686 -48.74 25.03 -42.96
CA VAL A 686 -48.38 26.12 -42.03
C VAL A 686 -47.28 25.63 -41.10
N LEU A 687 -46.18 26.36 -41.06
CA LEU A 687 -45.08 26.14 -40.13
C LEU A 687 -45.05 27.28 -39.12
N SER A 688 -45.04 26.94 -37.83
CA SER A 688 -45.07 27.91 -36.74
C SER A 688 -43.78 27.84 -35.94
N PHE A 689 -43.23 29.00 -35.61
CA PHE A 689 -41.96 29.17 -34.93
C PHE A 689 -42.08 30.22 -33.83
N THR A 690 -41.26 30.08 -32.80
CA THR A 690 -41.01 31.11 -31.79
C THR A 690 -39.68 31.78 -32.10
N ALA A 691 -39.69 33.05 -32.46
CA ALA A 691 -38.50 33.83 -32.79
C ALA A 691 -38.28 34.87 -31.67
N VAL A 692 -37.29 34.61 -30.80
CA VAL A 692 -37.03 35.41 -29.60
C VAL A 692 -35.90 36.40 -29.85
N ASN A 693 -36.07 37.66 -29.43
CA ASN A 693 -35.10 38.75 -29.54
C ASN A 693 -34.72 39.16 -30.99
N PHE A 694 -35.66 39.08 -31.93
CA PHE A 694 -35.49 39.61 -33.28
C PHE A 694 -35.99 41.06 -33.35
N ASP A 695 -35.24 41.91 -34.05
CA ASP A 695 -35.49 43.35 -34.15
C ASP A 695 -36.10 43.75 -35.50
N ASN A 696 -35.71 43.06 -36.58
CA ASN A 696 -36.03 43.45 -37.94
C ASN A 696 -36.71 42.30 -38.70
N VAL A 697 -37.53 42.65 -39.69
CA VAL A 697 -38.22 41.69 -40.56
C VAL A 697 -38.16 42.16 -42.01
N ILE A 698 -37.77 41.26 -42.90
CA ILE A 698 -37.92 41.40 -44.35
C ILE A 698 -38.91 40.32 -44.80
N GLY A 699 -40.02 40.76 -45.37
CA GLY A 699 -41.09 39.91 -45.86
C GLY A 699 -40.72 39.14 -47.14
N THR A 700 -41.73 38.48 -47.68
CA THR A 700 -41.68 37.57 -48.81
C THR A 700 -41.98 38.31 -50.12
N ASN A 701 -42.44 37.55 -51.13
CA ASN A 701 -42.98 38.10 -52.37
C ASN A 701 -44.51 37.95 -52.46
N ALA A 702 -45.17 37.70 -51.32
CA ALA A 702 -46.62 37.57 -51.17
C ALA A 702 -47.09 38.50 -50.03
N GLY A 703 -48.42 38.71 -49.92
CA GLY A 703 -48.97 39.60 -48.90
C GLY A 703 -48.76 39.13 -47.47
N ASP A 704 -47.89 39.81 -46.73
CA ASP A 704 -47.42 39.46 -45.39
C ASP A 704 -48.12 40.26 -44.29
N ASN A 705 -48.11 39.72 -43.07
CA ASN A 705 -48.54 40.45 -41.86
C ASN A 705 -47.34 40.59 -40.92
N ILE A 706 -46.84 41.80 -40.74
CA ILE A 706 -45.65 42.08 -39.94
C ILE A 706 -46.03 43.04 -38.81
N VAL A 707 -45.79 42.64 -37.57
CA VAL A 707 -45.99 43.49 -36.39
C VAL A 707 -44.66 43.58 -35.63
N GLY A 708 -44.14 44.79 -35.46
CA GLY A 708 -42.98 45.08 -34.65
C GLY A 708 -43.24 44.97 -33.14
N ASP A 709 -42.31 45.49 -32.35
CA ASP A 709 -42.37 45.46 -30.89
C ASP A 709 -42.26 46.86 -30.27
N GLY A 710 -41.57 46.99 -29.14
CA GLY A 710 -41.31 48.28 -28.48
C GLY A 710 -39.97 48.91 -28.84
N GLN A 711 -39.21 48.27 -29.74
CA GLN A 711 -37.89 48.70 -30.17
C GLN A 711 -37.98 49.51 -31.47
N SER A 712 -36.88 50.13 -31.90
CA SER A 712 -36.82 50.79 -33.21
C SER A 712 -36.56 49.73 -34.29
N ASN A 713 -37.62 49.24 -34.93
CA ASN A 713 -37.57 48.14 -35.87
C ASN A 713 -37.31 48.61 -37.32
N GLN A 714 -36.65 47.79 -38.12
CA GLN A 714 -36.64 47.92 -39.59
C GLN A 714 -37.50 46.82 -40.20
N LEU A 715 -38.63 47.22 -40.80
CA LEU A 715 -39.66 46.32 -41.30
C LEU A 715 -39.88 46.56 -42.80
N SER A 716 -39.75 45.51 -43.61
CA SER A 716 -39.98 45.57 -45.05
C SER A 716 -40.99 44.49 -45.47
N GLY A 717 -42.01 44.84 -46.27
CA GLY A 717 -43.01 43.90 -46.79
C GLY A 717 -42.48 43.09 -47.97
N GLY A 718 -41.79 43.74 -48.91
CA GLY A 718 -41.14 43.10 -50.04
C GLY A 718 -41.96 43.25 -51.31
N ASN A 719 -42.51 42.17 -51.85
CA ASN A 719 -43.56 42.29 -52.87
C ASN A 719 -44.83 41.68 -52.29
N GLY A 720 -46.00 42.18 -52.67
CA GLY A 720 -47.25 41.67 -52.12
C GLY A 720 -48.16 42.79 -51.71
N ASN A 721 -49.31 42.43 -51.12
CA ASN A 721 -50.14 43.43 -50.45
C ASN A 721 -49.93 43.22 -48.96
N ASP A 722 -49.03 43.99 -48.39
CA ASP A 722 -48.48 43.77 -47.06
C ASP A 722 -49.21 44.60 -46.02
N ASN A 723 -49.27 44.08 -44.79
CA ASN A 723 -49.85 44.76 -43.65
C ASN A 723 -48.80 44.85 -42.55
N ILE A 724 -48.19 46.03 -42.42
CA ILE A 724 -47.06 46.29 -41.54
C ILE A 724 -47.46 47.25 -40.44
N ASN A 725 -47.17 46.89 -39.19
CA ASN A 725 -47.40 47.72 -38.02
C ASN A 725 -46.12 47.80 -37.18
N GLY A 726 -45.47 48.96 -37.11
CA GLY A 726 -44.23 49.20 -36.36
C GLY A 726 -44.38 48.94 -34.86
N GLY A 727 -45.47 49.45 -34.27
CA GLY A 727 -45.75 49.26 -32.85
C GLY A 727 -45.34 50.48 -32.04
N ALA A 728 -44.33 50.35 -31.17
CA ALA A 728 -43.76 51.49 -30.47
C ALA A 728 -42.26 51.53 -30.70
N GLY A 729 -41.67 52.71 -30.84
CA GLY A 729 -40.28 52.83 -31.27
C GLY A 729 -40.16 53.88 -32.35
N ASN A 730 -38.95 54.10 -32.88
CA ASN A 730 -38.79 54.90 -34.10
C ASN A 730 -38.58 53.91 -35.24
N ASP A 731 -39.67 53.50 -35.89
CA ASP A 731 -39.62 52.41 -36.84
C ASP A 731 -39.29 52.90 -38.24
N THR A 732 -38.59 52.09 -39.03
CA THR A 732 -38.42 52.30 -40.47
C THR A 732 -39.21 51.24 -41.21
N ILE A 733 -40.22 51.66 -41.97
CA ILE A 733 -41.19 50.80 -42.62
C ILE A 733 -41.12 51.03 -44.13
N THR A 734 -40.88 49.96 -44.89
CA THR A 734 -40.93 49.94 -46.36
C THR A 734 -42.01 48.95 -46.78
N GLY A 735 -43.03 49.42 -47.51
CA GLY A 735 -44.09 48.53 -48.01
C GLY A 735 -43.52 47.57 -49.05
N GLY A 736 -42.83 48.14 -50.03
CA GLY A 736 -42.38 47.40 -51.20
C GLY A 736 -43.45 47.38 -52.30
N ASN A 737 -43.33 46.50 -53.29
CA ASN A 737 -44.25 46.56 -54.43
C ASN A 737 -45.60 45.94 -54.08
N GLY A 738 -46.66 46.73 -54.19
CA GLY A 738 -48.02 46.22 -54.28
C GLY A 738 -49.05 47.21 -53.77
N THR A 739 -49.89 46.79 -52.84
CA THR A 739 -50.89 47.68 -52.24
C THR A 739 -50.90 47.43 -50.75
N ASP A 740 -50.11 48.25 -50.07
CA ASP A 740 -49.70 47.98 -48.70
C ASP A 740 -50.46 48.85 -47.71
N VAL A 741 -50.55 48.33 -46.49
CA VAL A 741 -51.13 49.01 -45.34
C VAL A 741 -50.06 49.15 -44.28
N LEU A 742 -49.56 50.36 -44.12
CA LEU A 742 -48.45 50.70 -43.23
C LEU A 742 -48.98 51.44 -42.01
N THR A 743 -48.56 51.05 -40.82
CA THR A 743 -48.89 51.73 -39.56
C THR A 743 -47.58 51.89 -38.78
N GLY A 744 -47.20 53.12 -38.45
CA GLY A 744 -45.99 53.40 -37.66
C GLY A 744 -46.23 53.01 -36.21
N GLY A 745 -47.08 53.79 -35.55
CA GLY A 745 -47.55 53.51 -34.20
C GLY A 745 -47.15 54.63 -33.24
N LEU A 746 -46.48 54.30 -32.13
CA LEU A 746 -45.99 55.27 -31.17
C LEU A 746 -44.50 55.54 -31.37
N GLY A 747 -44.16 56.75 -31.79
CA GLY A 747 -42.78 57.24 -31.84
C GLY A 747 -42.59 58.16 -33.03
N ASN A 748 -41.37 58.23 -33.57
CA ASN A 748 -41.08 59.01 -34.78
C ASN A 748 -40.72 58.05 -35.91
N ASP A 749 -41.73 57.65 -36.67
CA ASP A 749 -41.58 56.59 -37.65
C ASP A 749 -41.17 57.15 -39.02
N VAL A 750 -40.47 56.35 -39.81
CA VAL A 750 -40.08 56.68 -41.18
C VAL A 750 -40.72 55.67 -42.12
N PHE A 751 -41.61 56.15 -42.97
CA PHE A 751 -42.16 55.37 -44.08
C PHE A 751 -41.27 55.60 -45.30
N ASP A 752 -40.39 54.65 -45.59
CA ASP A 752 -39.38 54.75 -46.65
C ASP A 752 -39.93 54.19 -47.95
N PHE A 753 -40.07 55.06 -48.95
CA PHE A 753 -40.40 54.67 -50.32
C PHE A 753 -39.18 54.86 -51.22
N ASN A 754 -38.73 53.77 -51.83
CA ASN A 754 -37.49 53.72 -52.58
C ASN A 754 -37.63 53.44 -54.07
N SER A 755 -38.87 53.26 -54.53
CA SER A 755 -39.17 52.99 -55.94
C SER A 755 -40.50 53.65 -56.36
N LEU A 756 -40.56 54.14 -57.61
CA LEU A 756 -41.83 54.58 -58.20
C LEU A 756 -42.84 53.44 -58.38
N ALA A 757 -42.37 52.19 -58.34
CA ALA A 757 -43.22 51.01 -58.43
C ALA A 757 -43.93 50.67 -57.11
N GLU A 758 -43.43 51.21 -55.99
CA GLU A 758 -43.86 50.84 -54.64
C GLU A 758 -45.34 51.17 -54.43
N SER A 759 -45.76 52.40 -54.75
CA SER A 759 -47.14 52.84 -54.60
C SER A 759 -47.71 53.41 -55.89
N GLN A 760 -48.75 52.77 -56.43
CA GLN A 760 -49.35 53.15 -57.71
C GLN A 760 -50.61 54.02 -57.56
N PRO A 761 -50.98 54.84 -58.56
CA PRO A 761 -52.16 55.69 -58.47
C PRO A 761 -53.49 54.91 -58.37
N GLY A 762 -54.49 55.52 -57.75
CA GLY A 762 -55.84 54.97 -57.69
C GLY A 762 -55.93 53.76 -56.75
N ALA A 763 -56.53 52.65 -57.20
CA ALA A 763 -56.86 51.53 -56.33
C ALA A 763 -55.66 50.71 -55.82
N PHE A 764 -54.45 51.01 -56.32
CA PHE A 764 -53.21 50.31 -56.05
C PHE A 764 -52.22 51.15 -55.23
N ARG A 765 -52.73 52.18 -54.54
CA ARG A 765 -51.93 53.05 -53.69
C ARG A 765 -51.77 52.45 -52.30
N ASP A 766 -50.61 52.64 -51.72
CA ASP A 766 -50.35 52.29 -50.33
C ASP A 766 -51.10 53.22 -49.38
N VAL A 767 -51.43 52.69 -48.23
CA VAL A 767 -52.19 53.38 -47.18
C VAL A 767 -51.34 53.43 -45.92
N ILE A 768 -50.98 54.63 -45.50
CA ILE A 768 -50.40 54.88 -44.18
C ILE A 768 -51.53 55.20 -43.20
N ASN A 769 -51.68 54.37 -42.18
CA ASN A 769 -52.61 54.57 -41.08
C ASN A 769 -51.92 55.28 -39.91
N GLY A 770 -52.62 56.26 -39.32
CA GLY A 770 -52.21 56.87 -38.06
C GLY A 770 -51.04 57.85 -38.14
N PHE A 771 -50.66 58.31 -39.33
CA PHE A 771 -49.56 59.26 -39.54
C PHE A 771 -49.66 60.50 -38.64
N ALA A 772 -48.66 60.70 -37.79
CA ALA A 772 -48.59 61.73 -36.75
C ALA A 772 -47.54 62.81 -37.04
N GLY A 773 -47.55 63.35 -38.27
CA GLY A 773 -46.73 64.51 -38.63
C GLY A 773 -47.03 65.75 -37.77
N ASN A 774 -46.00 66.42 -37.26
CA ASN A 774 -46.15 67.59 -36.39
C ASN A 774 -45.35 68.83 -36.86
N GLY A 775 -44.72 68.78 -38.04
CA GLY A 775 -43.94 69.88 -38.60
C GLY A 775 -42.67 70.24 -37.81
N LEU A 776 -42.25 69.39 -36.87
CA LEU A 776 -41.01 69.47 -36.12
C LEU A 776 -40.14 68.26 -36.50
N ALA A 777 -38.83 68.30 -36.20
CA ALA A 777 -37.90 67.19 -36.47
C ALA A 777 -38.15 65.92 -35.63
N LEU A 778 -39.29 65.82 -34.92
CA LEU A 778 -39.64 64.80 -33.92
C LEU A 778 -41.09 64.33 -34.14
N GLY A 779 -41.43 63.89 -35.34
CA GLY A 779 -42.69 63.23 -35.67
C GLY A 779 -42.51 62.30 -36.88
N ASP A 780 -43.58 61.62 -37.30
CA ASP A 780 -43.52 60.69 -38.42
C ASP A 780 -43.09 61.38 -39.73
N ARG A 781 -42.33 60.67 -40.55
CA ARG A 781 -41.80 61.16 -41.83
C ARG A 781 -42.03 60.17 -42.95
N ILE A 782 -42.17 60.70 -44.16
CA ILE A 782 -42.21 59.93 -45.40
C ILE A 782 -40.89 60.19 -46.12
N ASP A 783 -40.11 59.15 -46.38
CA ASP A 783 -38.86 59.26 -47.15
C ASP A 783 -39.14 58.98 -48.62
N LEU A 784 -38.82 59.95 -49.47
CA LEU A 784 -38.87 59.86 -50.93
C LEU A 784 -37.49 60.17 -51.55
N SER A 785 -36.45 60.36 -50.73
CA SER A 785 -35.16 60.91 -51.16
C SER A 785 -34.37 59.99 -52.10
N THR A 786 -34.72 58.70 -52.09
CA THR A 786 -34.12 57.66 -52.93
C THR A 786 -34.83 57.54 -54.28
N ILE A 787 -36.01 58.13 -54.44
CA ILE A 787 -36.77 58.15 -55.70
C ILE A 787 -36.34 59.36 -56.54
N ASP A 788 -35.95 59.09 -57.79
CA ASP A 788 -35.64 60.15 -58.75
C ASP A 788 -36.91 60.88 -59.19
N ALA A 789 -37.06 62.11 -58.71
CA ALA A 789 -38.19 62.97 -59.01
C ALA A 789 -38.28 63.34 -60.50
N ASN A 790 -37.17 63.23 -61.27
CA ASN A 790 -37.17 63.50 -62.70
C ASN A 790 -36.17 62.61 -63.45
N PRO A 791 -36.59 61.40 -63.87
CA PRO A 791 -35.73 60.43 -64.55
C PRO A 791 -35.24 60.87 -65.95
N PHE A 792 -35.73 62.01 -66.46
CA PHE A 792 -35.28 62.59 -67.73
C PHE A 792 -34.04 63.49 -67.58
N LEU A 793 -33.60 63.75 -66.34
CA LEU A 793 -32.38 64.48 -66.03
C LEU A 793 -31.31 63.53 -65.48
N ALA A 794 -30.04 63.90 -65.63
CA ALA A 794 -28.95 63.07 -65.13
C ALA A 794 -28.75 63.26 -63.62
N GLY A 795 -28.71 62.16 -62.88
CA GLY A 795 -28.56 62.14 -61.41
C GLY A 795 -29.90 62.09 -60.68
N ASN A 796 -29.89 61.71 -59.40
CA ASN A 796 -31.10 61.64 -58.57
C ASN A 796 -31.62 63.06 -58.27
N GLN A 797 -32.79 63.42 -58.80
CA GLN A 797 -33.40 64.73 -58.53
C GLN A 797 -34.31 64.66 -57.31
N ALA A 798 -34.19 65.64 -56.43
CA ALA A 798 -35.05 65.77 -55.26
C ALA A 798 -36.46 66.25 -55.67
N PHE A 799 -37.46 65.75 -54.98
CA PHE A 799 -38.83 66.21 -55.12
C PHE A 799 -39.03 67.62 -54.54
N SER A 800 -40.01 68.36 -55.06
CA SER A 800 -40.41 69.67 -54.55
C SER A 800 -41.85 69.66 -54.03
N PHE A 801 -42.04 69.84 -52.71
CA PHE A 801 -43.37 69.88 -52.10
C PHE A 801 -44.08 71.21 -52.38
N ILE A 802 -45.23 71.15 -53.06
CA ILE A 802 -46.01 72.33 -53.49
C ILE A 802 -47.30 72.56 -52.68
N GLY A 803 -47.50 71.82 -51.58
CA GLY A 803 -48.73 71.88 -50.78
C GLY A 803 -49.92 71.26 -51.52
N ALA A 804 -51.10 71.91 -51.52
CA ALA A 804 -52.31 71.41 -52.20
C ALA A 804 -52.49 71.96 -53.63
N ASN A 805 -51.43 72.50 -54.23
CA ASN A 805 -51.48 73.10 -55.56
C ASN A 805 -51.49 72.03 -56.67
N LEU A 806 -51.99 72.38 -57.86
CA LEU A 806 -51.89 71.55 -59.06
C LEU A 806 -50.44 71.49 -59.55
N PHE A 807 -50.04 70.36 -60.14
CA PHE A 807 -48.71 70.21 -60.73
C PHE A 807 -48.48 71.20 -61.89
N THR A 808 -47.28 71.77 -61.91
CA THR A 808 -46.80 72.76 -62.89
C THR A 808 -45.46 72.37 -63.52
N ALA A 809 -44.77 71.40 -62.93
CA ALA A 809 -43.51 70.83 -63.42
C ALA A 809 -43.33 69.38 -62.92
N VAL A 810 -42.46 68.64 -63.60
CA VAL A 810 -41.99 67.30 -63.18
C VAL A 810 -41.24 67.41 -61.86
N GLY A 811 -41.32 66.38 -61.03
CA GLY A 811 -40.64 66.29 -59.73
C GLY A 811 -41.32 67.10 -58.64
N GLN A 812 -42.62 67.38 -58.79
CA GLN A 812 -43.43 68.05 -57.77
C GLN A 812 -44.27 67.03 -56.99
N VAL A 813 -44.41 67.27 -55.68
CA VAL A 813 -45.26 66.48 -54.78
C VAL A 813 -46.35 67.37 -54.18
N SER A 814 -47.59 66.92 -54.27
CA SER A 814 -48.80 67.63 -53.82
C SER A 814 -49.59 66.79 -52.84
N TYR A 815 -50.19 67.39 -51.81
CA TYR A 815 -51.03 66.71 -50.83
C TYR A 815 -52.43 67.30 -50.82
N ILE A 816 -53.42 66.52 -51.25
CA ILE A 816 -54.82 66.94 -51.33
C ILE A 816 -55.78 65.79 -51.03
N GLY A 817 -56.78 66.06 -50.18
CA GLY A 817 -57.83 65.08 -49.86
C GLY A 817 -57.33 63.83 -49.11
N GLY A 818 -56.23 63.94 -48.36
CA GLY A 818 -55.61 62.81 -47.65
C GLY A 818 -54.72 61.94 -48.54
N ILE A 819 -54.37 62.40 -49.75
CA ILE A 819 -53.52 61.66 -50.69
C ILE A 819 -52.30 62.53 -51.02
N LEU A 820 -51.11 61.99 -50.76
CA LEU A 820 -49.83 62.52 -51.25
C LEU A 820 -49.63 62.02 -52.66
N ARG A 821 -49.34 62.91 -53.60
CA ARG A 821 -49.27 62.61 -55.03
C ARG A 821 -47.97 63.17 -55.57
N ALA A 822 -47.24 62.39 -56.34
CA ALA A 822 -46.03 62.84 -57.02
C ALA A 822 -46.20 62.78 -58.53
N ASN A 823 -45.72 63.82 -59.22
CA ASN A 823 -45.61 63.86 -60.67
C ASN A 823 -44.14 63.63 -61.06
N THR A 824 -43.89 62.59 -61.86
CA THR A 824 -42.55 62.18 -62.31
C THR A 824 -42.43 62.06 -63.82
N ASP A 825 -43.51 62.31 -64.57
CA ASP A 825 -43.51 62.31 -66.02
C ASP A 825 -43.72 63.71 -66.64
N LEU A 826 -43.62 63.81 -67.97
CA LEU A 826 -43.78 65.08 -68.70
C LEU A 826 -45.27 65.45 -68.94
N VAL A 827 -46.22 64.72 -68.36
CA VAL A 827 -47.66 64.95 -68.51
C VAL A 827 -48.14 65.90 -67.40
N PHE A 828 -48.37 67.15 -67.78
CA PHE A 828 -48.79 68.20 -66.84
C PHE A 828 -50.32 68.15 -66.59
N GLY A 829 -50.77 68.05 -65.33
CA GLY A 829 -52.21 68.03 -65.02
C GLY A 829 -52.58 67.45 -63.65
N LEU A 830 -53.73 66.76 -63.60
CA LEU A 830 -54.26 66.06 -62.42
C LEU A 830 -53.74 64.62 -62.26
N GLU A 831 -52.98 64.12 -63.25
CA GLU A 831 -52.42 62.77 -63.24
C GLU A 831 -51.14 62.78 -62.40
N SER A 832 -51.06 61.83 -61.49
CA SER A 832 -49.90 61.55 -60.65
C SER A 832 -49.50 60.12 -60.91
N GLU A 833 -48.20 59.84 -60.90
CA GLU A 833 -47.66 58.52 -61.23
C GLU A 833 -47.34 57.71 -59.96
N PHE A 834 -47.40 58.38 -58.80
CA PHE A 834 -47.19 57.79 -57.49
C PHE A 834 -48.14 58.47 -56.51
N GLU A 835 -48.93 57.69 -55.78
CA GLU A 835 -49.88 58.20 -54.78
C GLU A 835 -49.70 57.45 -53.46
N ILE A 836 -49.68 58.11 -52.32
CA ILE A 836 -49.76 57.49 -50.98
C ILE A 836 -50.98 58.05 -50.28
N GLN A 837 -51.83 57.18 -49.73
CA GLN A 837 -52.98 57.60 -48.94
C GLN A 837 -52.60 57.71 -47.46
N LEU A 838 -52.83 58.87 -46.86
CA LEU A 838 -52.76 59.06 -45.42
C LEU A 838 -54.17 58.95 -44.83
N ALA A 839 -54.47 57.85 -44.16
CA ALA A 839 -55.78 57.60 -43.57
C ALA A 839 -56.08 58.61 -42.45
N GLY A 840 -57.33 59.12 -42.41
CA GLY A 840 -57.74 60.16 -41.47
C GLY A 840 -57.44 61.60 -41.93
N ALA A 841 -56.78 61.78 -43.09
CA ALA A 841 -56.40 63.06 -43.67
C ALA A 841 -55.66 64.02 -42.69
N PRO A 842 -54.54 63.57 -42.10
CA PRO A 842 -53.73 64.39 -41.21
C PRO A 842 -53.12 65.60 -41.94
N ALA A 843 -52.66 66.59 -41.18
CA ALA A 843 -51.88 67.69 -41.76
C ALA A 843 -50.49 67.18 -42.15
N LEU A 844 -50.03 67.52 -43.36
CA LEU A 844 -48.70 67.18 -43.88
C LEU A 844 -48.00 68.47 -44.31
N VAL A 845 -46.79 68.70 -43.82
CA VAL A 845 -45.95 69.84 -44.20
C VAL A 845 -44.63 69.39 -44.83
N ALA A 846 -43.91 70.31 -45.47
CA ALA A 846 -42.68 70.00 -46.20
C ALA A 846 -41.60 69.30 -45.34
N SER A 847 -41.53 69.56 -44.04
CA SER A 847 -40.56 68.94 -43.13
C SER A 847 -40.88 67.50 -42.74
N ASP A 848 -42.13 67.06 -42.97
CA ASP A 848 -42.55 65.67 -42.73
C ASP A 848 -42.18 64.76 -43.92
N ILE A 849 -41.60 65.32 -44.98
CA ILE A 849 -41.14 64.58 -46.16
C ILE A 849 -39.62 64.75 -46.29
N ILE A 850 -38.91 63.64 -46.40
CA ILE A 850 -37.47 63.59 -46.68
C ILE A 850 -37.36 63.52 -48.22
N LEU A 851 -36.73 64.53 -48.83
CA LEU A 851 -36.75 64.80 -50.28
C LEU A 851 -35.35 64.76 -50.90
#